data_AF-A0A934RVM9-F1
#
_entry.id   AF-A0A934RVM9-F1
#
_cell.length_a   1.000
_cell.length_b   1.000
_cell.length_c   1.000
_cell.angle_alpha   90.00
_cell.angle_beta   90.00
_cell.angle_gamma   90.00
#
_symmetry.space_group_name_H-M   'P 1'
#
loop_
_entity.id
_entity.type
_entity.pdbx_description
1 polymer ?
#
loop_
_entity_poly.entity_id
_entity_poly.type
_entity_poly.pdbx_seq_one_letter_code
_entity_poly.pdbx_strand_id
1 'polypeptide(L)'
;MRLNKILSLLLVSIAIKAGFANGIDHLVFEPPAEIANGKRIVIVSGDEEYRSEESCPMLAKLLSQKHGFHCTVLFAIEPGTDIINPNNIHNIPNLESLYEADLMILGTRWRILPGEQLQPILDYLNAAKPIIAFRTATHPFKNNDFYGGYDWENFGKNVVGENWLSHHGKHKVEGGRAVVVAENADHPVLNSVEDIFTWSDIYGIEHLNQKTATVLLRGAVTETLETDSKILPGPINDPMMPLAWIKDYPTPDGKRTGICFATTAGAAYDLQVEDLRRLFVNASYHLLGMDVPEKADVDLVDPYTPSFYGFMEKDYFLKRGLRVSDYRIGHFARAILSEEELEALAAQSPKQAGIDLKKNSRVVLLGNGLSERMLYHGHFETELHLRFPEHQLTVRNLSHSGFTAGFRPHSSRKDQWAFPEAEAFHPELQPHSGEGHYPSEDEWLESLQPDLLIAFYGYSESFAGPNGIELFQDELQAFIDHTNAQNYNGDSSTQLVLASPIAFQDLSETHSLPNGSKQNANLLLYTKAMQEVAAEKGILFLDLFSPTSELFANSSEQLTVNGAHLNDAGYQQLAPILADLLFPNSSKSQYPEPITQNLADLVRSKSWYWFHDYQMPNGVHAYGRRFEPFGDENYPEEVEKLRELTHNRDLAIHALLSGETFDLEAADAQTRPLTEIKTNAPDRANNHYRYGQDALDAFTMVDGFQIELFASEKEFPNLANPVQLTFDNKGRLWVAVMPSYPHHRPGDPRPDDKLLI
;
A
#
# COMPACT_ATOMS: atom_id res chain seq x y z
N MET A 1 -15.12 -24.86 -65.76
CA MET A 1 -13.69 -24.78 -66.10
C MET A 1 -13.19 -23.41 -65.62
N ARG A 2 -12.24 -23.39 -64.67
CA ARG A 2 -11.52 -22.19 -64.13
C ARG A 2 -12.37 -21.20 -63.31
N LEU A 3 -12.08 -20.97 -62.02
CA LEU A 3 -10.92 -20.36 -61.34
C LEU A 3 -11.13 -18.85 -61.07
N ASN A 4 -11.06 -18.50 -59.78
CA ASN A 4 -10.51 -17.28 -59.18
C ASN A 4 -11.21 -15.93 -59.43
N LYS A 5 -11.84 -15.40 -58.37
CA LYS A 5 -11.36 -14.24 -57.58
C LYS A 5 -12.46 -13.78 -56.62
N ILE A 6 -12.24 -13.92 -55.31
CA ILE A 6 -12.51 -12.97 -54.22
C ILE A 6 -11.87 -13.61 -52.98
N LEU A 7 -10.65 -13.19 -52.68
CA LEU A 7 -9.97 -13.40 -51.41
C LEU A 7 -9.12 -12.13 -51.19
N SER A 8 -9.32 -11.47 -50.05
CA SER A 8 -8.40 -10.56 -49.34
C SER A 8 -9.22 -9.60 -48.46
N LEU A 9 -9.84 -10.12 -47.40
CA LEU A 9 -9.86 -9.41 -46.12
C LEU A 9 -8.61 -9.89 -45.38
N LEU A 10 -7.59 -9.03 -45.27
CA LEU A 10 -6.46 -9.28 -44.39
C LEU A 10 -6.94 -9.02 -42.96
N LEU A 11 -7.15 -10.10 -42.21
CA LEU A 11 -7.09 -10.08 -40.75
C LEU A 11 -5.65 -9.71 -40.37
N VAL A 12 -5.46 -8.49 -39.86
CA VAL A 12 -4.26 -8.15 -39.10
C VAL A 12 -4.47 -8.71 -37.70
N SER A 13 -4.11 -9.98 -37.54
CA SER A 13 -3.90 -10.58 -36.22
C SER A 13 -2.57 -10.04 -35.69
N ILE A 14 -2.61 -9.02 -34.84
CA ILE A 14 -1.45 -8.64 -34.02
C ILE A 14 -1.27 -9.77 -33.00
N ALA A 15 -0.45 -10.75 -33.34
CA ALA A 15 -0.01 -11.77 -32.40
C ALA A 15 1.09 -11.15 -31.54
N ILE A 16 0.74 -10.66 -30.35
CA ILE A 16 1.70 -10.42 -29.27
C ILE A 16 2.25 -11.80 -28.89
N LYS A 17 3.47 -12.13 -29.34
CA LYS A 17 4.18 -13.32 -28.87
C LYS A 17 4.83 -12.99 -27.54
N ALA A 18 4.11 -13.32 -26.46
CA ALA A 18 4.56 -13.21 -25.07
C ALA A 18 5.79 -14.11 -24.80
N GLY A 19 6.62 -13.71 -23.83
CA GLY A 19 7.69 -14.57 -23.30
C GLY A 19 7.09 -15.85 -22.71
N PHE A 20 7.55 -17.01 -23.17
CA PHE A 20 7.17 -18.31 -22.61
C PHE A 20 8.22 -18.71 -21.57
N ALA A 21 7.81 -19.20 -20.38
CA ALA A 21 8.73 -20.11 -19.69
C ALA A 21 8.72 -21.41 -20.48
N ASN A 22 9.82 -21.70 -21.17
CA ASN A 22 10.01 -22.97 -21.87
C ASN A 22 10.71 -24.02 -20.99
N GLY A 23 10.62 -23.88 -19.67
CA GLY A 23 11.14 -24.82 -18.69
C GLY A 23 10.61 -24.49 -17.29
N ILE A 24 10.68 -25.49 -16.41
CA ILE A 24 10.38 -25.40 -14.98
C ILE A 24 11.43 -24.51 -14.26
N ASP A 25 12.51 -24.13 -14.94
CA ASP A 25 13.78 -23.75 -14.30
C ASP A 25 14.51 -22.51 -14.91
N HIS A 26 14.01 -21.92 -16.01
CA HIS A 26 14.59 -20.72 -16.63
C HIS A 26 13.55 -19.88 -17.42
N LEU A 27 13.89 -18.62 -17.72
CA LEU A 27 13.09 -17.72 -18.56
C LEU A 27 13.71 -17.53 -19.94
N VAL A 28 12.86 -17.34 -20.94
CA VAL A 28 13.26 -16.91 -22.29
C VAL A 28 12.37 -15.75 -22.73
N PHE A 29 13.01 -14.65 -23.12
CA PHE A 29 12.37 -13.45 -23.66
C PHE A 29 12.76 -13.30 -25.12
N GLU A 30 11.76 -13.48 -25.99
CA GLU A 30 11.89 -13.20 -27.41
C GLU A 30 11.67 -11.69 -27.65
N PRO A 31 12.54 -11.03 -28.42
CA PRO A 31 12.35 -9.62 -28.75
C PRO A 31 11.17 -9.45 -29.72
N PRO A 32 10.49 -8.27 -29.72
CA PRO A 32 9.54 -7.92 -30.76
C PRO A 32 10.18 -8.04 -32.15
N ALA A 33 9.45 -8.60 -33.11
CA ALA A 33 9.98 -8.97 -34.41
C ALA A 33 10.54 -7.76 -35.19
N GLU A 34 10.01 -6.57 -34.91
CA GLU A 34 10.37 -5.31 -35.55
C GLU A 34 11.74 -4.78 -35.11
N ILE A 35 12.19 -5.14 -33.91
CA ILE A 35 13.46 -4.66 -33.32
C ILE A 35 14.48 -5.78 -33.10
N ALA A 36 14.11 -7.05 -33.31
CA ALA A 36 14.96 -8.21 -33.13
C ALA A 36 16.31 -8.05 -33.86
N ASN A 37 17.41 -8.08 -33.09
CA ASN A 37 18.76 -7.81 -33.60
C ASN A 37 19.58 -9.09 -33.87
N GLY A 38 19.02 -10.26 -33.55
CA GLY A 38 19.63 -11.57 -33.77
C GLY A 38 20.71 -11.97 -32.76
N LYS A 39 20.99 -11.14 -31.75
CA LYS A 39 21.96 -11.43 -30.68
C LYS A 39 21.29 -12.10 -29.48
N ARG A 40 22.01 -13.03 -28.84
CA ARG A 40 21.55 -13.81 -27.69
C ARG A 40 22.32 -13.42 -26.43
N ILE A 41 21.60 -13.06 -25.38
CA ILE A 41 22.16 -12.73 -24.06
C ILE A 41 21.69 -13.79 -23.05
N VAL A 42 22.61 -14.43 -22.35
CA VAL A 42 22.29 -15.30 -21.21
C VAL A 42 22.64 -14.56 -19.92
N ILE A 43 21.69 -14.49 -19.01
CA ILE A 43 21.78 -13.76 -17.75
C ILE A 43 21.68 -14.77 -16.61
N VAL A 44 22.73 -14.86 -15.80
CA VAL A 44 22.87 -15.91 -14.77
C VAL A 44 22.74 -15.29 -13.38
N SER A 45 21.68 -15.66 -12.66
CA SER A 45 21.36 -15.23 -11.30
C SER A 45 21.69 -16.32 -10.27
N GLY A 46 22.21 -15.92 -9.11
CA GLY A 46 22.52 -16.82 -8.00
C GLY A 46 23.24 -16.12 -6.84
N ASP A 47 22.67 -14.99 -6.40
CA ASP A 47 23.12 -14.17 -5.27
C ASP A 47 21.97 -14.05 -4.26
N GLU A 48 22.18 -14.61 -3.07
CA GLU A 48 21.22 -14.64 -1.96
C GLU A 48 21.15 -13.35 -1.12
N GLU A 49 22.08 -12.43 -1.31
CA GLU A 49 22.19 -11.20 -0.55
C GLU A 49 21.63 -10.01 -1.36
N TYR A 50 22.09 -9.81 -2.60
CA TYR A 50 21.78 -8.61 -3.39
C TYR A 50 20.66 -8.79 -4.42
N ARG A 51 19.89 -9.89 -4.28
CA ARG A 51 18.64 -10.13 -5.02
C ARG A 51 18.84 -10.23 -6.53
N SER A 52 19.85 -10.97 -6.96
CA SER A 52 20.06 -11.21 -8.41
C SER A 52 18.81 -11.80 -9.09
N GLU A 53 18.01 -12.56 -8.35
CA GLU A 53 16.78 -13.18 -8.83
C GLU A 53 15.71 -12.16 -9.20
N GLU A 54 15.77 -10.95 -8.66
CA GLU A 54 14.85 -9.85 -8.98
C GLU A 54 15.42 -8.92 -10.06
N SER A 55 16.74 -8.65 -10.04
CA SER A 55 17.40 -7.75 -11.01
C SER A 55 17.60 -8.35 -12.40
N CYS A 56 18.07 -9.60 -12.48
CA CYS A 56 18.35 -10.28 -13.73
C CYS A 56 17.14 -10.37 -14.68
N PRO A 57 15.94 -10.79 -14.23
CA PRO A 57 14.77 -10.81 -15.11
C PRO A 57 14.31 -9.40 -15.55
N MET A 58 14.44 -8.38 -14.71
CA MET A 58 14.14 -6.99 -15.12
C MET A 58 15.07 -6.53 -16.24
N LEU A 59 16.39 -6.73 -16.08
CA LEU A 59 17.38 -6.40 -17.11
C LEU A 59 17.13 -7.17 -18.40
N ALA A 60 16.77 -8.45 -18.31
CA ALA A 60 16.46 -9.29 -19.46
C ALA A 60 15.26 -8.78 -20.26
N LYS A 61 14.17 -8.39 -19.57
CA LYS A 61 12.98 -7.81 -20.19
C LYS A 61 13.34 -6.51 -20.90
N LEU A 62 14.09 -5.62 -20.23
CA LEU A 62 14.53 -4.35 -20.79
C LEU A 62 15.37 -4.55 -22.06
N LEU A 63 16.43 -5.37 -21.99
CA LEU A 63 17.29 -5.69 -23.14
C LEU A 63 16.48 -6.33 -24.28
N SER A 64 15.56 -7.23 -23.96
CA SER A 64 14.79 -7.92 -24.99
C SER A 64 13.75 -7.03 -25.66
N GLN A 65 12.89 -6.40 -24.85
CA GLN A 65 11.70 -5.72 -25.34
C GLN A 65 11.96 -4.29 -25.85
N LYS A 66 13.04 -3.65 -25.39
CA LYS A 66 13.43 -2.30 -25.84
C LYS A 66 14.57 -2.30 -26.85
N HIS A 67 15.46 -3.30 -26.79
CA HIS A 67 16.70 -3.31 -27.57
C HIS A 67 16.85 -4.50 -28.52
N GLY A 68 15.87 -5.41 -28.55
CA GLY A 68 15.80 -6.45 -29.58
C GLY A 68 16.67 -7.67 -29.33
N PHE A 69 17.20 -7.84 -28.11
CA PHE A 69 17.99 -9.01 -27.75
C PHE A 69 17.10 -10.22 -27.46
N HIS A 70 17.54 -11.41 -27.84
CA HIS A 70 16.99 -12.65 -27.29
C HIS A 70 17.63 -12.90 -25.93
N CYS A 71 16.85 -12.90 -24.85
CA CYS A 71 17.39 -13.00 -23.50
C CYS A 71 16.94 -14.28 -22.79
N THR A 72 17.88 -15.05 -22.26
CA THR A 72 17.61 -16.20 -21.39
C THR A 72 18.06 -15.89 -19.97
N VAL A 73 17.22 -16.11 -18.97
CA VAL A 73 17.56 -15.91 -17.55
C VAL A 73 17.61 -17.23 -16.83
N LEU A 74 18.76 -17.52 -16.22
CA LEU A 74 19.03 -18.72 -15.44
C LEU A 74 19.04 -18.35 -13.96
N PHE A 75 18.51 -19.22 -13.10
CA PHE A 75 18.37 -18.98 -11.67
C PHE A 75 19.04 -20.07 -10.85
N ALA A 76 19.39 -19.76 -9.61
CA ALA A 76 19.60 -20.79 -8.60
C ALA A 76 18.24 -21.43 -8.24
N ILE A 77 18.08 -22.72 -8.52
CA ILE A 77 16.80 -23.45 -8.38
C ILE A 77 16.92 -24.52 -7.30
N GLU A 78 15.89 -24.66 -6.46
CA GLU A 78 15.79 -25.77 -5.53
C GLU A 78 15.59 -27.10 -6.30
N PRO A 79 16.50 -28.08 -6.17
CA PRO A 79 16.47 -29.32 -6.94
C PRO A 79 15.13 -30.05 -6.88
N GLY A 80 14.63 -30.45 -8.04
CA GLY A 80 13.35 -31.16 -8.15
C GLY A 80 12.10 -30.28 -8.05
N THR A 81 12.26 -28.95 -8.02
CA THR A 81 11.16 -27.97 -7.97
C THR A 81 11.34 -26.88 -9.05
N ASP A 82 10.38 -25.96 -9.18
CA ASP A 82 10.47 -24.71 -9.95
C ASP A 82 10.78 -23.49 -9.07
N ILE A 83 11.12 -23.70 -7.80
CA ILE A 83 11.31 -22.63 -6.83
C ILE A 83 12.72 -22.04 -7.00
N ILE A 84 12.77 -20.72 -7.17
CA ILE A 84 14.01 -19.95 -7.16
C ILE A 84 14.51 -19.89 -5.71
N ASN A 85 15.69 -20.46 -5.48
CA ASN A 85 16.32 -20.53 -4.18
C ASN A 85 17.79 -20.09 -4.27
N PRO A 86 18.08 -18.79 -4.14
CA PRO A 86 19.43 -18.26 -4.10
C PRO A 86 20.29 -18.81 -2.95
N ASN A 87 19.70 -19.28 -1.84
CA ASN A 87 20.46 -19.96 -0.77
C ASN A 87 21.00 -21.33 -1.23
N ASN A 88 20.46 -21.90 -2.31
CA ASN A 88 21.03 -23.10 -2.92
C ASN A 88 22.21 -22.74 -3.82
N ILE A 89 23.42 -22.95 -3.29
CA ILE A 89 24.66 -22.60 -3.98
C ILE A 89 25.14 -23.64 -4.99
N HIS A 90 24.43 -24.77 -5.13
CA HIS A 90 24.92 -25.95 -5.84
C HIS A 90 24.23 -26.23 -7.17
N ASN A 91 23.22 -25.44 -7.56
CA ASN A 91 22.40 -25.76 -8.71
C ASN A 91 21.94 -24.51 -9.47
N ILE A 92 22.38 -24.37 -10.73
CA ILE A 92 21.84 -23.44 -11.72
C ILE A 92 21.62 -24.26 -13.00
N PRO A 93 20.39 -24.74 -13.25
CA PRO A 93 20.09 -25.54 -14.43
C PRO A 93 20.14 -24.71 -15.72
N ASN A 94 20.18 -25.42 -16.86
CA ASN A 94 20.16 -24.87 -18.21
C ASN A 94 21.36 -23.96 -18.58
N LEU A 95 22.51 -24.16 -17.93
CA LEU A 95 23.75 -23.44 -18.28
C LEU A 95 24.25 -23.77 -19.70
N GLU A 96 23.82 -24.87 -20.31
CA GLU A 96 24.06 -25.19 -21.72
C GLU A 96 23.54 -24.13 -22.69
N SER A 97 22.60 -23.27 -22.28
CA SER A 97 22.17 -22.10 -23.05
C SER A 97 23.35 -21.16 -23.40
N LEU A 98 24.45 -21.19 -22.64
CA LEU A 98 25.67 -20.43 -22.92
C LEU A 98 26.37 -20.84 -24.22
N TYR A 99 26.15 -22.05 -24.74
CA TYR A 99 26.75 -22.47 -26.02
C TYR A 99 26.33 -21.54 -27.17
N GLU A 100 25.10 -21.06 -27.14
CA GLU A 100 24.53 -20.18 -28.17
C GLU A 100 24.59 -18.68 -27.82
N ALA A 101 24.96 -18.33 -26.59
CA ALA A 101 24.99 -16.93 -26.14
C ALA A 101 26.08 -16.13 -26.84
N ASP A 102 25.79 -14.89 -27.23
CA ASP A 102 26.78 -13.89 -27.67
C ASP A 102 27.35 -13.10 -26.49
N LEU A 103 26.56 -12.88 -25.43
CA LEU A 103 26.93 -12.15 -24.21
C LEU A 103 26.43 -12.91 -22.97
N MET A 104 27.27 -12.98 -21.93
CA MET A 104 26.88 -13.46 -20.60
C MET A 104 26.81 -12.28 -19.63
N ILE A 105 25.68 -12.14 -18.94
CA ILE A 105 25.55 -11.23 -17.78
C ILE A 105 25.54 -12.10 -16.53
N LEU A 106 26.47 -11.86 -15.61
CA LEU A 106 26.72 -12.70 -14.44
C LEU A 106 26.45 -11.92 -13.15
N GLY A 107 25.50 -12.41 -12.37
CA GLY A 107 25.11 -11.90 -11.04
C GLY A 107 24.99 -13.06 -10.06
N THR A 108 26.11 -13.73 -9.78
CA THR A 108 26.17 -14.88 -8.87
C THR A 108 27.16 -14.63 -7.73
N ARG A 109 27.02 -15.41 -6.65
CA ARG A 109 27.88 -15.33 -5.47
C ARG A 109 28.24 -16.71 -4.97
N TRP A 110 29.53 -17.04 -4.83
CA TRP A 110 30.00 -18.27 -4.16
C TRP A 110 29.32 -19.58 -4.59
N ARG A 111 28.95 -19.73 -5.87
CA ARG A 111 28.37 -20.97 -6.37
C ARG A 111 29.40 -22.10 -6.33
N ILE A 112 28.97 -23.29 -5.94
CA ILE A 112 29.75 -24.53 -5.95
C ILE A 112 29.03 -25.48 -6.89
N LEU A 113 29.17 -25.26 -8.20
CA LEU A 113 28.42 -25.97 -9.22
C LEU A 113 29.09 -27.30 -9.57
N PRO A 114 28.33 -28.35 -9.90
CA PRO A 114 28.92 -29.59 -10.41
C PRO A 114 29.61 -29.35 -11.75
N GLY A 115 30.61 -30.18 -12.06
CA GLY A 115 31.40 -30.04 -13.29
C GLY A 115 30.57 -29.94 -14.58
N GLU A 116 29.46 -30.68 -14.67
CA GLU A 116 28.54 -30.62 -15.81
C GLU A 116 27.91 -29.22 -16.02
N GLN A 117 27.68 -28.46 -14.94
CA GLN A 117 27.19 -27.09 -14.99
C GLN A 117 28.33 -26.08 -15.18
N LEU A 118 29.56 -26.41 -14.79
CA LEU A 118 30.75 -25.57 -15.07
C LEU A 118 31.22 -25.67 -16.53
N GLN A 119 30.98 -26.80 -17.20
CA GLN A 119 31.48 -27.02 -18.57
C GLN A 119 30.97 -25.98 -19.59
N PRO A 120 29.67 -25.61 -19.64
CA PRO A 120 29.21 -24.55 -20.52
C PRO A 120 29.89 -23.19 -20.25
N ILE A 121 30.16 -22.87 -18.98
CA ILE A 121 30.85 -21.63 -18.60
C ILE A 121 32.31 -21.68 -19.06
N LEU A 122 32.99 -22.82 -18.86
CA LEU A 122 34.37 -23.03 -19.29
C LEU A 122 34.51 -22.89 -20.82
N ASP A 123 33.58 -23.47 -21.58
CA ASP A 123 33.57 -23.37 -23.04
C ASP A 123 33.24 -21.95 -23.51
N TYR A 124 32.32 -21.26 -22.84
CA TYR A 124 32.03 -19.84 -23.09
C TYR A 124 33.28 -18.97 -22.90
N LEU A 125 33.99 -19.15 -21.78
CA LEU A 125 35.23 -18.46 -21.49
C LEU A 125 36.31 -18.79 -22.53
N ASN A 126 36.49 -20.07 -22.86
CA ASN A 126 37.47 -20.51 -23.85
C ASN A 126 37.15 -19.96 -25.25
N ALA A 127 35.88 -19.71 -25.56
CA ALA A 127 35.44 -19.04 -26.78
C ALA A 127 35.78 -17.54 -26.82
N ALA A 128 36.28 -16.97 -25.71
CA ALA A 128 36.63 -15.54 -25.56
C ALA A 128 35.44 -14.59 -25.78
N LYS A 129 34.23 -15.02 -25.41
CA LYS A 129 33.00 -14.25 -25.56
C LYS A 129 32.84 -13.20 -24.45
N PRO A 130 32.21 -12.04 -24.71
CA PRO A 130 32.14 -10.93 -23.76
C PRO A 130 31.33 -11.24 -22.49
N ILE A 131 31.65 -10.56 -21.39
CA ILE A 131 30.97 -10.73 -20.10
C ILE A 131 30.60 -9.37 -19.52
N ILE A 132 29.39 -9.26 -18.95
CA ILE A 132 29.04 -8.24 -17.95
C ILE A 132 29.00 -8.92 -16.59
N ALA A 133 29.84 -8.49 -15.64
CA ALA A 133 29.85 -9.00 -14.28
C ALA A 133 29.43 -7.88 -13.32
N PHE A 134 28.46 -8.14 -12.43
CA PHE A 134 28.00 -7.13 -11.49
C PHE A 134 27.96 -7.60 -10.02
N ARG A 135 28.09 -6.65 -9.09
CA ARG A 135 28.15 -6.88 -7.62
C ARG A 135 29.11 -8.02 -7.25
N THR A 136 28.53 -9.11 -6.76
CA THR A 136 29.23 -10.27 -6.22
C THR A 136 29.82 -11.17 -7.29
N ALA A 137 29.61 -10.87 -8.58
CA ALA A 137 30.28 -11.60 -9.66
C ALA A 137 31.79 -11.32 -9.72
N THR A 138 32.30 -10.38 -8.91
CA THR A 138 33.72 -10.37 -8.50
C THR A 138 34.12 -11.67 -7.81
N HIS A 139 33.18 -12.45 -7.29
CA HIS A 139 33.42 -13.68 -6.58
C HIS A 139 32.29 -14.71 -6.80
N PRO A 140 32.08 -15.12 -8.06
CA PRO A 140 30.88 -15.85 -8.44
C PRO A 140 30.93 -17.33 -8.06
N PHE A 141 32.12 -17.90 -7.93
CA PHE A 141 32.33 -19.33 -7.70
C PHE A 141 33.24 -19.59 -6.50
N LYS A 142 33.05 -20.75 -5.86
CA LYS A 142 33.86 -21.28 -4.77
C LYS A 142 34.25 -22.75 -5.01
N ASN A 143 34.31 -23.14 -6.28
CA ASN A 143 34.74 -24.47 -6.70
C ASN A 143 36.25 -24.63 -6.55
N ASN A 144 36.68 -25.50 -5.64
CA ASN A 144 38.10 -25.78 -5.37
C ASN A 144 38.62 -27.05 -6.07
N ASP A 145 37.78 -27.69 -6.87
CA ASP A 145 38.07 -28.95 -7.58
C ASP A 145 38.85 -28.74 -8.89
N PHE A 146 39.11 -27.48 -9.26
CA PHE A 146 39.78 -27.09 -10.51
C PHE A 146 39.15 -27.76 -11.73
N TYR A 147 37.82 -27.86 -11.79
CA TYR A 147 37.15 -28.48 -12.92
C TYR A 147 37.62 -27.89 -14.26
N GLY A 148 37.99 -28.76 -15.21
CA GLY A 148 38.56 -28.36 -16.50
C GLY A 148 39.98 -27.75 -16.42
N GLY A 149 40.66 -27.87 -15.28
CA GLY A 149 41.98 -27.29 -15.03
C GLY A 149 41.97 -25.79 -14.73
N TYR A 150 40.78 -25.20 -14.52
CA TYR A 150 40.63 -23.76 -14.28
C TYR A 150 40.45 -23.43 -12.79
N ASP A 151 41.04 -22.32 -12.35
CA ASP A 151 40.93 -21.82 -10.98
C ASP A 151 39.66 -20.97 -10.81
N TRP A 152 38.57 -21.64 -10.46
CA TRP A 152 37.25 -21.02 -10.30
C TRP A 152 37.17 -20.08 -9.09
N GLU A 153 37.89 -20.35 -7.99
CA GLU A 153 37.93 -19.46 -6.82
C GLU A 153 38.58 -18.11 -7.15
N ASN A 154 39.48 -18.07 -8.14
CA ASN A 154 40.10 -16.84 -8.66
C ASN A 154 39.50 -16.36 -9.98
N PHE A 155 38.30 -16.83 -10.35
CA PHE A 155 37.56 -16.30 -11.51
C PHE A 155 37.47 -14.77 -11.46
N GLY A 156 37.16 -14.21 -10.28
CA GLY A 156 37.06 -12.77 -10.08
C GLY A 156 38.30 -12.01 -10.50
N LYS A 157 39.45 -12.33 -9.91
CA LYS A 157 40.73 -11.70 -10.28
C LYS A 157 41.07 -11.89 -11.77
N ASN A 158 40.90 -13.11 -12.28
CA ASN A 158 41.30 -13.45 -13.65
C ASN A 158 40.40 -12.79 -14.71
N VAL A 159 39.08 -12.85 -14.53
CA VAL A 159 38.07 -12.41 -15.51
C VAL A 159 37.54 -11.01 -15.20
N VAL A 160 37.12 -10.74 -13.97
CA VAL A 160 36.42 -9.50 -13.58
C VAL A 160 37.37 -8.39 -13.14
N GLY A 161 38.52 -8.74 -12.55
CA GLY A 161 39.56 -7.81 -12.08
C GLY A 161 39.76 -7.80 -10.57
N GLU A 162 38.89 -8.44 -9.79
CA GLU A 162 39.00 -8.50 -8.33
C GLU A 162 38.18 -9.69 -7.78
N ASN A 163 38.59 -10.23 -6.63
CA ASN A 163 37.81 -11.15 -5.79
C ASN A 163 37.16 -10.40 -4.62
N TRP A 164 36.27 -11.03 -3.85
CA TRP A 164 35.81 -10.40 -2.60
C TRP A 164 37.00 -9.97 -1.71
N LEU A 165 37.06 -8.68 -1.39
CA LEU A 165 38.10 -8.09 -0.56
C LEU A 165 37.49 -7.51 0.72
N SER A 166 36.68 -6.46 0.58
CA SER A 166 35.99 -5.80 1.69
C SER A 166 34.87 -4.91 1.19
N HIS A 167 33.99 -4.49 2.10
CA HIS A 167 33.25 -3.24 1.93
C HIS A 167 34.22 -2.06 2.10
N HIS A 168 34.00 -1.01 1.33
CA HIS A 168 34.71 0.25 1.39
C HIS A 168 33.73 1.33 1.88
N GLY A 169 33.72 1.52 3.21
CA GLY A 169 32.65 2.20 3.92
C GLY A 169 31.94 1.26 4.90
N LYS A 170 30.94 1.79 5.60
CA LYS A 170 30.12 1.03 6.56
C LYS A 170 28.92 0.43 5.84
N HIS A 171 28.99 -0.88 5.61
CA HIS A 171 27.92 -1.67 5.01
C HIS A 171 26.56 -1.42 5.70
N LYS A 172 25.52 -1.18 4.89
CA LYS A 172 24.13 -0.86 5.30
C LYS A 172 23.94 0.44 6.09
N VAL A 173 24.96 1.29 6.17
CA VAL A 173 24.87 2.60 6.82
C VAL A 173 25.23 3.70 5.83
N GLU A 174 26.30 3.47 5.06
CA GLU A 174 26.85 4.40 4.08
C GLU A 174 26.53 3.88 2.68
N GLY A 175 26.04 4.75 1.80
CA GLY A 175 25.77 4.44 0.39
C GLY A 175 26.99 4.70 -0.49
N GLY A 176 26.77 4.64 -1.80
CA GLY A 176 27.75 4.95 -2.82
C GLY A 176 27.18 5.90 -3.87
N ARG A 177 28.02 6.78 -4.41
CA ARG A 177 27.69 7.62 -5.55
C ARG A 177 28.79 7.51 -6.61
N ALA A 178 28.40 7.25 -7.85
CA ALA A 178 29.34 7.15 -8.94
C ALA A 178 29.92 8.52 -9.30
N VAL A 179 31.19 8.52 -9.65
CA VAL A 179 31.94 9.67 -10.15
C VAL A 179 32.59 9.27 -11.46
N VAL A 180 32.25 9.97 -12.54
CA VAL A 180 32.82 9.74 -13.86
C VAL A 180 34.31 10.02 -13.85
N VAL A 181 35.10 9.08 -14.40
CA VAL A 181 36.53 9.30 -14.65
C VAL A 181 36.68 10.23 -15.85
N ALA A 182 37.16 11.44 -15.62
CA ALA A 182 37.22 12.50 -16.64
C ALA A 182 37.91 12.09 -17.95
N GLU A 183 38.97 11.27 -17.87
CA GLU A 183 39.71 10.78 -19.05
C GLU A 183 38.87 9.85 -19.95
N ASN A 184 37.82 9.24 -19.40
CA ASN A 184 36.95 8.29 -20.09
C ASN A 184 35.51 8.79 -20.22
N ALA A 185 35.24 10.09 -19.97
CA ALA A 185 33.89 10.65 -19.96
C ALA A 185 33.17 10.51 -21.31
N ASP A 186 33.91 10.54 -22.42
CA ASP A 186 33.38 10.38 -23.78
C ASP A 186 33.21 8.91 -24.21
N HIS A 187 33.47 7.95 -23.32
CA HIS A 187 33.34 6.54 -23.66
C HIS A 187 31.85 6.18 -23.91
N PRO A 188 31.49 5.49 -25.01
CA PRO A 188 30.10 5.25 -25.39
C PRO A 188 29.25 4.56 -24.31
N VAL A 189 29.89 3.76 -23.44
CA VAL A 189 29.21 3.11 -22.30
C VAL A 189 28.58 4.13 -21.33
N LEU A 190 29.10 5.36 -21.28
CA LEU A 190 28.62 6.45 -20.44
C LEU A 190 27.63 7.38 -21.17
N ASN A 191 27.19 7.05 -22.39
CA ASN A 191 26.18 7.83 -23.10
C ASN A 191 24.92 8.03 -22.25
N SER A 192 24.62 9.30 -21.93
CA SER A 192 23.51 9.71 -21.05
C SER A 192 23.51 9.06 -19.66
N VAL A 193 24.68 8.80 -19.08
CA VAL A 193 24.84 8.33 -17.69
C VAL A 193 25.40 9.48 -16.85
N GLU A 194 24.59 10.05 -15.96
CA GLU A 194 24.89 11.30 -15.24
C GLU A 194 25.03 11.09 -13.72
N ASP A 195 24.03 10.50 -13.05
CA ASP A 195 24.03 10.28 -11.59
C ASP A 195 23.62 8.84 -11.25
N ILE A 196 24.55 8.10 -10.64
CA ILE A 196 24.30 6.76 -10.12
C ILE A 196 24.51 6.77 -8.62
N PHE A 197 23.43 6.56 -7.87
CA PHE A 197 23.47 6.22 -6.46
C PHE A 197 23.35 4.71 -6.27
N THR A 198 24.04 4.17 -5.27
CA THR A 198 24.01 2.76 -4.91
C THR A 198 23.75 2.63 -3.41
N TRP A 199 22.63 2.01 -3.03
CA TRP A 199 22.36 1.68 -1.63
C TRP A 199 23.29 0.59 -1.14
N SER A 200 23.74 -0.24 -2.06
CA SER A 200 24.47 -1.45 -1.77
C SER A 200 25.95 -1.23 -1.41
N ASP A 201 26.34 0.00 -1.03
CA ASP A 201 27.71 0.44 -0.73
C ASP A 201 28.76 0.18 -1.84
N ILE A 202 30.01 0.57 -1.56
CA ILE A 202 31.16 0.44 -2.45
C ILE A 202 32.04 -0.73 -2.00
N TYR A 203 32.54 -1.52 -2.94
CA TYR A 203 33.55 -2.56 -2.64
C TYR A 203 34.97 -2.02 -2.70
N GLY A 204 35.85 -2.58 -1.85
CA GLY A 204 37.28 -2.36 -1.92
C GLY A 204 37.88 -3.08 -3.13
N ILE A 205 38.73 -2.38 -3.90
CA ILE A 205 39.40 -2.92 -5.09
C ILE A 205 40.91 -2.67 -5.00
N GLU A 206 41.71 -3.73 -5.04
CA GLU A 206 43.16 -3.68 -4.93
C GLU A 206 43.87 -4.28 -6.16
N HIS A 207 43.37 -5.40 -6.69
CA HIS A 207 44.05 -6.21 -7.70
C HIS A 207 43.76 -5.80 -9.14
N LEU A 208 42.80 -4.91 -9.37
CA LEU A 208 42.49 -4.43 -10.71
C LEU A 208 43.70 -3.68 -11.28
N ASN A 209 44.26 -4.18 -12.39
CA ASN A 209 45.30 -3.45 -13.11
C ASN A 209 44.71 -2.26 -13.86
N GLN A 210 44.63 -1.12 -13.18
CA GLN A 210 44.06 0.13 -13.71
C GLN A 210 44.89 0.76 -14.84
N LYS A 211 46.07 0.23 -15.17
CA LYS A 211 46.85 0.69 -16.34
C LYS A 211 46.38 0.06 -17.65
N THR A 212 45.77 -1.11 -17.56
CA THR A 212 45.26 -1.86 -18.72
C THR A 212 43.75 -1.90 -18.75
N ALA A 213 43.07 -1.68 -17.63
CA ALA A 213 41.63 -1.55 -17.55
C ALA A 213 41.19 -0.10 -17.83
N THR A 214 40.10 0.06 -18.57
CA THR A 214 39.42 1.34 -18.76
C THR A 214 38.45 1.55 -17.60
N VAL A 215 38.85 2.31 -16.59
CA VAL A 215 37.96 2.66 -15.45
C VAL A 215 37.04 3.79 -15.85
N LEU A 216 35.73 3.51 -15.92
CA LEU A 216 34.71 4.44 -16.36
C LEU A 216 34.14 5.26 -15.20
N LEU A 217 33.85 4.57 -14.09
CA LEU A 217 33.26 5.17 -12.89
C LEU A 217 34.10 4.81 -11.66
N ARG A 218 34.19 5.74 -10.72
CA ARG A 218 34.68 5.51 -9.35
C ARG A 218 33.53 5.65 -8.36
N GLY A 219 33.59 4.95 -7.24
CA GLY A 219 32.57 4.96 -6.20
C GLY A 219 33.01 5.83 -5.03
N ALA A 220 32.25 6.88 -4.77
CA ALA A 220 32.39 7.72 -3.59
C ALA A 220 31.45 7.23 -2.48
N VAL A 221 31.98 7.02 -1.27
CA VAL A 221 31.18 6.65 -0.09
C VAL A 221 30.39 7.87 0.39
N THR A 222 29.10 7.70 0.68
CA THR A 222 28.21 8.75 1.18
C THR A 222 27.96 8.65 2.70
N GLU A 223 27.49 9.73 3.32
CA GLU A 223 27.24 9.79 4.77
C GLU A 223 26.14 8.82 5.25
N THR A 224 25.15 8.57 4.38
CA THR A 224 23.95 7.78 4.65
C THR A 224 23.50 7.02 3.38
N LEU A 225 22.46 6.19 3.52
CA LEU A 225 21.75 5.52 2.42
C LEU A 225 20.69 6.39 1.72
N GLU A 226 20.56 7.67 2.10
CA GLU A 226 19.63 8.59 1.42
C GLU A 226 20.20 8.99 0.06
N THR A 227 19.34 9.09 -0.95
CA THR A 227 19.78 9.39 -2.33
C THR A 227 20.38 10.80 -2.49
N ASP A 228 20.02 11.75 -1.63
CA ASP A 228 20.59 13.10 -1.59
C ASP A 228 21.80 13.22 -0.63
N SER A 229 22.26 12.08 -0.08
CA SER A 229 23.37 12.04 0.86
C SER A 229 24.66 12.59 0.26
N LYS A 230 25.40 13.32 1.10
CA LYS A 230 26.68 13.93 0.72
C LYS A 230 27.78 12.88 0.68
N ILE A 231 28.74 13.09 -0.21
CA ILE A 231 29.98 12.31 -0.24
C ILE A 231 30.77 12.59 1.05
N LEU A 232 31.22 11.53 1.73
CA LEU A 232 32.04 11.63 2.93
C LEU A 232 33.38 12.31 2.62
N PRO A 233 33.78 13.34 3.38
CA PRO A 233 35.09 13.96 3.22
C PRO A 233 36.20 13.09 3.83
N GLY A 234 37.42 13.25 3.32
CA GLY A 234 38.63 12.67 3.90
C GLY A 234 39.13 11.41 3.19
N PRO A 235 40.02 10.63 3.83
CA PRO A 235 40.82 9.60 3.17
C PRO A 235 40.01 8.44 2.62
N ILE A 236 38.75 8.26 3.06
CA ILE A 236 37.88 7.20 2.54
C ILE A 236 37.57 7.38 1.05
N ASN A 237 37.57 8.61 0.54
CA ASN A 237 37.33 8.90 -0.88
C ASN A 237 38.57 9.43 -1.60
N ASP A 238 39.76 9.27 -1.01
CA ASP A 238 41.03 9.74 -1.58
C ASP A 238 42.12 8.65 -1.50
N PRO A 239 42.23 7.75 -2.52
CA PRO A 239 41.43 7.72 -3.75
C PRO A 239 40.09 6.97 -3.61
N MET A 240 39.10 7.33 -4.43
CA MET A 240 37.87 6.54 -4.62
C MET A 240 38.16 5.21 -5.31
N MET A 241 37.40 4.18 -4.94
CA MET A 241 37.50 2.84 -5.54
C MET A 241 36.93 2.82 -6.97
N PRO A 242 37.51 2.06 -7.90
CA PRO A 242 36.85 1.70 -9.16
C PRO A 242 35.45 1.12 -8.90
N LEU A 243 34.44 1.66 -9.57
CA LEU A 243 33.05 1.22 -9.48
C LEU A 243 32.61 0.49 -10.75
N ALA A 244 32.97 0.99 -11.93
CA ALA A 244 32.70 0.33 -13.20
C ALA A 244 33.90 0.45 -14.16
N TRP A 245 34.27 -0.64 -14.81
CA TRP A 245 35.44 -0.70 -15.70
C TRP A 245 35.29 -1.75 -16.79
N ILE A 246 36.12 -1.63 -17.83
CA ILE A 246 36.29 -2.63 -18.88
C ILE A 246 37.70 -3.17 -18.81
N LYS A 247 37.87 -4.49 -18.92
CA LYS A 247 39.18 -5.13 -19.05
C LYS A 247 39.15 -6.36 -19.94
N ASP A 248 40.31 -6.65 -20.51
CA ASP A 248 40.58 -7.91 -21.16
C ASP A 248 40.81 -9.02 -20.14
N TYR A 249 40.42 -10.25 -20.48
CA TYR A 249 40.72 -11.44 -19.68
C TYR A 249 41.31 -12.57 -20.55
N PRO A 250 42.31 -13.32 -20.04
CA PRO A 250 42.84 -14.48 -20.73
C PRO A 250 41.85 -15.65 -20.68
N THR A 251 41.70 -16.39 -21.78
CA THR A 251 40.90 -17.61 -21.75
C THR A 251 41.52 -18.67 -20.83
N PRO A 252 40.73 -19.55 -20.19
CA PRO A 252 41.23 -20.64 -19.35
C PRO A 252 42.31 -21.50 -20.02
N ASP A 253 42.18 -21.76 -21.32
CA ASP A 253 43.18 -22.50 -22.10
C ASP A 253 44.40 -21.67 -22.56
N GLY A 254 44.41 -20.36 -22.26
CA GLY A 254 45.49 -19.42 -22.56
C GLY A 254 45.64 -19.05 -24.04
N LYS A 255 44.69 -19.43 -24.92
CA LYS A 255 44.84 -19.25 -26.38
C LYS A 255 44.28 -17.95 -26.92
N ARG A 256 43.34 -17.31 -26.22
CA ARG A 256 42.63 -16.11 -26.66
C ARG A 256 42.47 -15.13 -25.52
N THR A 257 41.91 -13.97 -25.85
CA THR A 257 41.57 -12.91 -24.91
C THR A 257 40.12 -12.51 -25.14
N GLY A 258 39.31 -12.56 -24.09
CA GLY A 258 37.95 -12.02 -24.08
C GLY A 258 37.91 -10.67 -23.38
N ILE A 259 36.72 -10.07 -23.31
CA ILE A 259 36.51 -8.75 -22.71
C ILE A 259 35.41 -8.81 -21.65
N CYS A 260 35.61 -8.11 -20.54
CA CYS A 260 34.68 -8.05 -19.41
C CYS A 260 34.40 -6.59 -19.07
N PHE A 261 33.13 -6.20 -19.08
CA PHE A 261 32.65 -5.03 -18.35
C PHE A 261 32.26 -5.48 -16.95
N ALA A 262 32.79 -4.79 -15.94
CA ALA A 262 32.50 -5.09 -14.54
C ALA A 262 31.94 -3.86 -13.84
N THR A 263 30.99 -4.05 -12.93
CA THR A 263 30.55 -3.02 -12.00
C THR A 263 30.33 -3.60 -10.60
N THR A 264 30.75 -2.90 -9.55
CA THR A 264 30.42 -3.27 -8.17
C THR A 264 29.11 -2.66 -7.70
N ALA A 265 28.36 -2.01 -8.58
CA ALA A 265 26.95 -1.67 -8.40
C ALA A 265 26.03 -2.78 -8.94
N GLY A 266 24.73 -2.66 -8.70
CA GLY A 266 23.72 -3.52 -9.33
C GLY A 266 23.05 -4.52 -8.38
N ALA A 267 22.97 -4.21 -7.09
CA ALA A 267 21.94 -4.86 -6.28
C ALA A 267 20.58 -4.54 -6.88
N ALA A 268 19.57 -5.39 -6.69
CA ALA A 268 18.24 -5.13 -7.25
C ALA A 268 17.73 -3.73 -6.87
N TYR A 269 17.93 -3.34 -5.61
CA TYR A 269 17.53 -2.03 -5.13
C TYR A 269 18.25 -0.85 -5.83
N ASP A 270 19.51 -1.01 -6.26
CA ASP A 270 20.26 0.03 -7.00
C ASP A 270 19.68 0.26 -8.39
N LEU A 271 19.12 -0.77 -9.03
CA LEU A 271 18.58 -0.72 -10.39
C LEU A 271 17.24 0.02 -10.51
N GLN A 272 16.75 0.57 -9.39
CA GLN A 272 15.75 1.64 -9.42
C GLN A 272 16.29 2.90 -10.09
N VAL A 273 17.61 3.15 -10.02
CA VAL A 273 18.28 4.28 -10.67
C VAL A 273 18.35 4.05 -12.18
N GLU A 274 17.72 4.95 -12.91
CA GLU A 274 17.62 4.94 -14.38
C GLU A 274 18.99 4.84 -15.05
N ASP A 275 19.94 5.65 -14.61
CA ASP A 275 21.28 5.73 -15.18
C ASP A 275 22.10 4.46 -14.97
N LEU A 276 21.85 3.74 -13.87
CA LEU A 276 22.47 2.43 -13.66
C LEU A 276 21.91 1.42 -14.66
N ARG A 277 20.59 1.37 -14.91
CA ARG A 277 20.01 0.51 -15.95
C ARG A 277 20.60 0.83 -17.32
N ARG A 278 20.78 2.13 -17.63
CA ARG A 278 21.39 2.58 -18.89
C ARG A 278 22.83 2.12 -19.03
N LEU A 279 23.61 2.13 -17.97
CA LEU A 279 24.97 1.61 -17.97
C LEU A 279 25.03 0.14 -18.42
N PHE A 280 24.12 -0.71 -17.94
CA PHE A 280 24.03 -2.12 -18.36
C PHE A 280 23.67 -2.29 -19.85
N VAL A 281 22.70 -1.50 -20.34
CA VAL A 281 22.32 -1.51 -21.75
C VAL A 281 23.48 -1.08 -22.63
N ASN A 282 24.07 0.08 -22.32
CA ASN A 282 25.17 0.63 -23.09
C ASN A 282 26.38 -0.33 -23.13
N ALA A 283 26.68 -0.98 -22.01
CA ALA A 283 27.72 -2.02 -21.94
C ALA A 283 27.39 -3.22 -22.84
N SER A 284 26.12 -3.64 -22.92
CA SER A 284 25.70 -4.74 -23.79
C SER A 284 25.90 -4.42 -25.27
N TYR A 285 25.51 -3.21 -25.70
CA TYR A 285 25.79 -2.75 -27.08
C TYR A 285 27.28 -2.71 -27.38
N HIS A 286 28.06 -2.08 -26.50
CA HIS A 286 29.50 -1.91 -26.68
C HIS A 286 30.23 -3.26 -26.80
N LEU A 287 29.96 -4.19 -25.89
CA LEU A 287 30.61 -5.50 -25.86
C LEU A 287 30.22 -6.39 -27.05
N LEU A 288 29.04 -6.18 -27.63
CA LEU A 288 28.58 -6.88 -28.82
C LEU A 288 29.02 -6.19 -30.13
N GLY A 289 29.82 -5.13 -30.05
CA GLY A 289 30.31 -4.37 -31.20
C GLY A 289 29.21 -3.63 -31.95
N MET A 290 28.15 -3.25 -31.25
CA MET A 290 27.01 -2.50 -31.77
C MET A 290 27.16 -1.01 -31.44
N ASP A 291 26.60 -0.14 -32.27
CA ASP A 291 26.58 1.30 -32.00
C ASP A 291 25.73 1.58 -30.75
N VAL A 292 26.35 2.15 -29.72
CA VAL A 292 25.66 2.49 -28.47
C VAL A 292 24.74 3.70 -28.72
N PRO A 293 23.44 3.62 -28.37
CA PRO A 293 22.53 4.76 -28.52
C PRO A 293 23.04 6.01 -27.77
N GLU A 294 22.75 7.21 -28.29
CA GLU A 294 23.04 8.46 -27.57
C GLU A 294 22.30 8.52 -26.21
N LYS A 295 21.07 8.01 -26.19
CA LYS A 295 20.27 7.78 -24.98
C LYS A 295 19.46 6.50 -25.16
N ALA A 296 19.90 5.40 -24.55
CA ALA A 296 19.14 4.15 -24.58
C ALA A 296 17.84 4.28 -23.75
N ASP A 297 16.75 3.75 -24.28
CA ASP A 297 15.46 3.61 -23.58
C ASP A 297 15.60 2.56 -22.47
N VAL A 298 15.56 3.03 -21.23
CA VAL A 298 15.65 2.19 -20.03
C VAL A 298 14.43 2.33 -19.15
N ASP A 299 13.31 2.69 -19.76
CA ASP A 299 12.01 2.62 -19.12
C ASP A 299 11.72 1.18 -18.78
N LEU A 300 11.22 0.99 -17.56
CA LEU A 300 10.85 -0.33 -17.07
C LEU A 300 9.77 -0.93 -17.97
N VAL A 301 10.03 -2.14 -18.48
CA VAL A 301 9.05 -2.92 -19.26
C VAL A 301 7.86 -3.33 -18.40
N ASP A 302 8.14 -3.55 -17.12
CA ASP A 302 7.28 -4.09 -16.09
C ASP A 302 7.61 -3.30 -14.81
N PRO A 303 6.64 -2.82 -13.99
CA PRO A 303 6.85 -2.38 -12.61
C PRO A 303 7.99 -3.11 -11.87
N TYR A 304 8.85 -2.33 -11.22
CA TYR A 304 10.04 -2.85 -10.55
C TYR A 304 10.12 -2.29 -9.13
N THR A 305 9.71 -3.12 -8.17
CA THR A 305 9.76 -2.81 -6.74
C THR A 305 10.57 -3.88 -6.02
N PRO A 306 11.92 -3.85 -6.17
CA PRO A 306 12.77 -4.88 -5.61
C PRO A 306 12.79 -4.84 -4.08
N SER A 307 12.98 -6.01 -3.46
CA SER A 307 13.23 -6.11 -2.03
C SER A 307 14.59 -5.52 -1.65
N PHE A 308 14.69 -4.97 -0.44
CA PHE A 308 15.97 -4.49 0.06
C PHE A 308 16.94 -5.67 0.24
N TYR A 309 18.24 -5.42 0.01
CA TYR A 309 19.24 -6.47 0.01
C TYR A 309 19.60 -6.93 1.44
N GLY A 310 19.93 -8.20 1.59
CA GLY A 310 20.33 -8.79 2.86
C GLY A 310 20.19 -10.32 2.87
N PHE A 311 20.97 -10.95 3.76
CA PHE A 311 20.85 -12.38 4.02
C PHE A 311 19.51 -12.72 4.65
N MET A 312 18.95 -13.85 4.23
CA MET A 312 17.71 -14.39 4.76
C MET A 312 17.95 -15.77 5.37
N GLU A 313 17.06 -16.18 6.27
CA GLU A 313 17.07 -17.51 6.87
C GLU A 313 17.03 -18.62 5.81
N LYS A 314 17.55 -19.81 6.17
CA LYS A 314 17.77 -20.90 5.22
C LYS A 314 16.53 -21.31 4.43
N ASP A 315 15.35 -21.31 5.07
CA ASP A 315 14.08 -21.71 4.46
C ASP A 315 13.26 -20.55 3.89
N TYR A 316 13.76 -19.32 3.96
CA TYR A 316 13.05 -18.11 3.50
C TYR A 316 12.57 -18.24 2.05
N PHE A 317 13.46 -18.56 1.11
CA PHE A 317 13.11 -18.61 -0.32
C PHE A 317 12.17 -19.78 -0.65
N LEU A 318 12.28 -20.89 0.10
CA LEU A 318 11.35 -22.02 -0.03
C LEU A 318 9.95 -21.64 0.44
N LYS A 319 9.85 -20.91 1.56
CA LYS A 319 8.58 -20.37 2.08
C LYS A 319 8.00 -19.29 1.17
N ARG A 320 8.85 -18.39 0.67
CA ARG A 320 8.46 -17.35 -0.30
C ARG A 320 7.88 -17.96 -1.57
N GLY A 321 8.42 -19.12 -1.97
CA GLY A 321 7.89 -19.95 -3.04
C GLY A 321 7.88 -19.27 -4.41
N LEU A 322 8.80 -18.32 -4.64
CA LEU A 322 8.94 -17.64 -5.93
C LEU A 322 9.33 -18.64 -7.00
N ARG A 323 8.61 -18.62 -8.11
CA ARG A 323 8.85 -19.49 -9.25
C ARG A 323 9.41 -18.70 -10.41
N VAL A 324 10.09 -19.42 -11.29
CA VAL A 324 10.57 -18.87 -12.57
C VAL A 324 9.44 -18.22 -13.36
N SER A 325 8.25 -18.82 -13.37
CA SER A 325 7.07 -18.28 -14.04
C SER A 325 6.64 -16.89 -13.57
N ASP A 326 6.97 -16.52 -12.32
CA ASP A 326 6.52 -15.27 -11.71
C ASP A 326 7.22 -14.05 -12.33
N TYR A 327 8.29 -14.28 -13.08
CA TYR A 327 9.08 -13.24 -13.74
C TYR A 327 8.85 -13.15 -15.26
N ARG A 328 7.81 -13.79 -15.82
CA ARG A 328 7.44 -13.60 -17.23
C ARG A 328 7.07 -12.13 -17.53
N ILE A 329 7.06 -11.73 -18.81
CA ILE A 329 6.60 -10.38 -19.20
C ILE A 329 5.14 -10.22 -18.77
N GLY A 330 4.79 -9.09 -18.15
CA GLY A 330 3.48 -8.86 -17.57
C GLY A 330 3.24 -9.59 -16.24
N HIS A 331 4.25 -10.31 -15.74
CA HIS A 331 4.26 -10.91 -14.41
C HIS A 331 5.38 -10.28 -13.56
N PHE A 332 5.05 -10.04 -12.31
CA PHE A 332 5.94 -9.54 -11.28
C PHE A 332 6.19 -10.66 -10.29
N ALA A 333 7.45 -10.86 -9.88
CA ALA A 333 7.68 -11.67 -8.70
C ALA A 333 6.92 -11.05 -7.54
N ARG A 334 5.93 -11.80 -7.04
CA ARG A 334 4.94 -11.44 -6.01
C ARG A 334 5.30 -10.14 -5.28
N ALA A 335 4.57 -9.03 -5.42
CA ALA A 335 3.16 -8.83 -5.76
C ALA A 335 2.96 -8.39 -7.24
N ILE A 336 1.96 -8.86 -8.00
CA ILE A 336 0.49 -8.71 -7.91
C ILE A 336 -0.14 -9.82 -8.81
N LEU A 337 -1.33 -10.31 -8.47
CA LEU A 337 -2.05 -11.41 -9.15
C LEU A 337 -2.62 -10.95 -10.51
N SER A 338 -2.66 -11.81 -11.53
CA SER A 338 -3.33 -11.55 -12.84
C SER A 338 -4.86 -11.41 -12.72
N GLU A 339 -5.59 -10.89 -13.72
CA GLU A 339 -7.07 -10.89 -13.74
C GLU A 339 -7.65 -12.31 -13.60
N GLU A 340 -7.06 -13.32 -14.25
CA GLU A 340 -7.42 -14.73 -14.07
C GLU A 340 -7.04 -15.27 -12.68
N GLU A 341 -6.04 -14.71 -12.00
CA GLU A 341 -5.70 -15.04 -10.59
C GLU A 341 -6.47 -14.19 -9.59
N LEU A 342 -6.96 -13.01 -9.94
CA LEU A 342 -7.95 -12.23 -9.19
C LEU A 342 -9.29 -12.96 -9.24
N GLU A 343 -9.67 -13.50 -10.40
CA GLU A 343 -10.80 -14.42 -10.54
C GLU A 343 -10.52 -15.77 -9.86
N ALA A 344 -9.30 -16.31 -9.95
CA ALA A 344 -8.95 -17.57 -9.31
C ALA A 344 -8.64 -17.46 -7.81
N LEU A 345 -8.34 -16.29 -7.23
CA LEU A 345 -8.31 -16.02 -5.78
C LEU A 345 -9.66 -15.56 -5.27
N ALA A 346 -10.50 -14.95 -6.09
CA ALA A 346 -11.94 -14.92 -5.83
C ALA A 346 -12.52 -16.35 -5.81
N ALA A 347 -11.93 -17.29 -6.59
CA ALA A 347 -12.30 -18.71 -6.61
C ALA A 347 -11.47 -19.65 -5.70
N GLN A 348 -10.34 -19.18 -5.13
CA GLN A 348 -9.42 -19.88 -4.20
C GLN A 348 -9.29 -19.19 -2.84
N SER A 349 -10.07 -18.14 -2.58
CA SER A 349 -10.76 -18.10 -1.30
C SER A 349 -11.32 -19.50 -1.12
N PRO A 350 -11.22 -20.14 0.05
CA PRO A 350 -12.08 -21.28 0.31
C PRO A 350 -13.48 -20.87 -0.20
N LYS A 351 -14.31 -21.79 -0.67
CA LYS A 351 -15.74 -21.56 -0.49
C LYS A 351 -15.91 -21.43 1.03
N GLN A 352 -15.62 -20.25 1.55
CA GLN A 352 -15.65 -19.89 2.93
C GLN A 352 -17.14 -19.88 3.17
N ALA A 353 -17.58 -20.69 4.12
CA ALA A 353 -18.97 -20.67 4.50
C ALA A 353 -19.28 -19.20 4.83
N GLY A 354 -20.16 -18.59 4.03
CA GLY A 354 -20.61 -17.23 4.29
C GLY A 354 -21.16 -17.14 5.71
N ILE A 355 -21.27 -15.91 6.21
CA ILE A 355 -21.84 -15.72 7.54
C ILE A 355 -23.32 -16.11 7.52
N ASP A 356 -23.75 -16.89 8.50
CA ASP A 356 -25.17 -17.23 8.69
C ASP A 356 -25.72 -16.37 9.83
N LEU A 357 -26.46 -15.32 9.47
CA LEU A 357 -27.13 -14.48 10.47
C LEU A 357 -28.40 -15.18 10.96
N LYS A 358 -28.60 -15.13 12.27
CA LYS A 358 -29.82 -15.62 12.90
C LYS A 358 -30.78 -14.47 13.13
N LYS A 359 -32.03 -14.82 13.46
CA LYS A 359 -32.96 -13.83 14.00
C LYS A 359 -32.36 -13.21 15.26
N ASN A 360 -32.46 -11.88 15.35
CA ASN A 360 -31.91 -11.01 16.38
C ASN A 360 -30.37 -10.91 16.40
N SER A 361 -29.68 -11.31 15.33
CA SER A 361 -28.23 -11.14 15.26
C SER A 361 -27.82 -9.66 15.37
N ARG A 362 -26.76 -9.43 16.15
CA ARG A 362 -26.12 -8.13 16.38
C ARG A 362 -24.85 -8.03 15.55
N VAL A 363 -24.83 -7.07 14.63
CA VAL A 363 -23.71 -6.79 13.73
C VAL A 363 -23.02 -5.51 14.19
N VAL A 364 -21.72 -5.59 14.46
CA VAL A 364 -20.90 -4.44 14.83
C VAL A 364 -19.83 -4.22 13.76
N LEU A 365 -19.72 -2.99 13.27
CA LEU A 365 -18.62 -2.54 12.43
C LEU A 365 -17.58 -1.86 13.31
N LEU A 366 -16.30 -2.10 13.03
CA LEU A 366 -15.16 -1.56 13.74
C LEU A 366 -14.07 -1.18 12.74
N GLY A 367 -13.34 -0.09 12.94
CA GLY A 367 -12.20 0.25 12.08
C GLY A 367 -12.07 1.72 11.77
N ASN A 368 -11.52 2.00 10.59
CA ASN A 368 -11.09 3.34 10.18
C ASN A 368 -12.19 4.15 9.44
N GLY A 369 -11.76 5.17 8.69
CA GLY A 369 -12.65 6.11 8.00
C GLY A 369 -13.56 5.47 6.94
N LEU A 370 -13.21 4.31 6.37
CA LEU A 370 -14.07 3.62 5.39
C LEU A 370 -15.38 3.17 6.02
N SER A 371 -15.33 2.53 7.19
CA SER A 371 -16.51 2.06 7.91
C SER A 371 -17.20 3.18 8.68
N GLU A 372 -16.48 4.14 9.27
CA GLU A 372 -17.08 5.29 9.96
C GLU A 372 -18.07 6.03 9.06
N ARG A 373 -17.65 6.31 7.82
CA ARG A 373 -18.46 7.08 6.88
C ARG A 373 -19.71 6.35 6.39
N MET A 374 -19.84 5.03 6.62
CA MET A 374 -21.10 4.33 6.39
C MET A 374 -22.25 4.88 7.26
N LEU A 375 -21.94 5.53 8.39
CA LEU A 375 -22.92 6.23 9.23
C LEU A 375 -23.59 7.42 8.54
N TYR A 376 -22.92 8.05 7.58
CA TYR A 376 -23.46 9.20 6.85
C TYR A 376 -24.40 8.79 5.72
N HIS A 377 -24.19 7.62 5.12
CA HIS A 377 -24.84 7.20 3.88
C HIS A 377 -25.90 6.11 4.09
N GLY A 378 -25.67 5.14 4.99
CA GLY A 378 -26.63 4.10 5.35
C GLY A 378 -26.83 2.96 4.32
N HIS A 379 -26.09 2.97 3.20
CA HIS A 379 -26.29 2.00 2.11
C HIS A 379 -26.04 0.54 2.52
N PHE A 380 -24.97 0.26 3.26
CA PHE A 380 -24.63 -1.10 3.66
C PHE A 380 -25.66 -1.70 4.62
N GLU A 381 -26.07 -0.97 5.64
CA GLU A 381 -27.09 -1.46 6.58
C GLU A 381 -28.46 -1.62 5.89
N THR A 382 -28.82 -0.72 4.98
CA THR A 382 -30.03 -0.86 4.15
C THR A 382 -29.98 -2.17 3.35
N GLU A 383 -28.82 -2.49 2.76
CA GLU A 383 -28.59 -3.73 2.03
C GLU A 383 -28.73 -4.97 2.93
N LEU A 384 -28.19 -4.95 4.16
CA LEU A 384 -28.35 -6.02 5.15
C LEU A 384 -29.83 -6.29 5.46
N HIS A 385 -30.59 -5.23 5.77
CA HIS A 385 -32.00 -5.34 6.09
C HIS A 385 -32.83 -5.88 4.91
N LEU A 386 -32.49 -5.53 3.67
CA LEU A 386 -33.19 -6.04 2.49
C LEU A 386 -32.85 -7.50 2.19
N ARG A 387 -31.65 -7.98 2.57
CA ARG A 387 -31.28 -9.40 2.46
C ARG A 387 -31.89 -10.25 3.56
N PHE A 388 -32.07 -9.68 4.75
CA PHE A 388 -32.54 -10.38 5.94
C PHE A 388 -33.76 -9.69 6.60
N PRO A 389 -34.87 -9.48 5.86
CA PRO A 389 -35.99 -8.66 6.35
C PRO A 389 -36.66 -9.23 7.60
N GLU A 390 -36.66 -10.57 7.74
CA GLU A 390 -37.29 -11.27 8.87
C GLU A 390 -36.36 -11.44 10.10
N HIS A 391 -35.11 -11.00 10.00
CA HIS A 391 -34.09 -11.33 11.00
C HIS A 391 -34.03 -10.33 12.15
N GLN A 392 -34.74 -9.19 12.10
CA GLN A 392 -34.74 -8.20 13.18
C GLN A 392 -33.31 -7.83 13.63
N LEU A 393 -32.42 -7.63 12.66
CA LEU A 393 -31.00 -7.35 12.90
C LEU A 393 -30.82 -6.05 13.69
N THR A 394 -29.81 -6.01 14.55
CA THR A 394 -29.32 -4.76 15.16
C THR A 394 -27.93 -4.47 14.62
N VAL A 395 -27.71 -3.27 14.06
CA VAL A 395 -26.43 -2.87 13.49
C VAL A 395 -25.88 -1.65 14.24
N ARG A 396 -24.60 -1.69 14.62
CA ARG A 396 -23.87 -0.61 15.30
C ARG A 396 -22.48 -0.43 14.70
N ASN A 397 -21.91 0.77 14.80
CA ASN A 397 -20.64 1.10 14.17
C ASN A 397 -19.74 1.86 15.15
N LEU A 398 -18.64 1.24 15.55
CA LEU A 398 -17.62 1.74 16.47
C LEU A 398 -16.37 2.24 15.72
N SER A 399 -16.54 2.67 14.47
CA SER A 399 -15.41 3.11 13.65
C SER A 399 -15.16 4.60 13.81
N HIS A 400 -13.88 4.98 13.69
CA HIS A 400 -13.44 6.37 13.67
C HIS A 400 -12.24 6.52 12.73
N SER A 401 -12.19 7.61 11.97
CA SER A 401 -11.06 7.92 11.10
C SER A 401 -9.74 7.93 11.89
N GLY A 402 -8.72 7.24 11.37
CA GLY A 402 -7.40 7.12 12.00
C GLY A 402 -7.24 5.96 12.98
N PHE A 403 -8.30 5.21 13.30
CA PHE A 403 -8.15 3.98 14.08
C PHE A 403 -7.36 2.90 13.33
N THR A 404 -6.52 2.17 14.06
CA THR A 404 -5.81 0.96 13.60
C THR A 404 -6.27 -0.26 14.40
N ALA A 405 -5.69 -1.44 14.13
CA ALA A 405 -5.97 -2.65 14.88
C ALA A 405 -5.65 -2.49 16.38
N GLY A 406 -4.51 -1.88 16.72
CA GLY A 406 -4.04 -1.70 18.10
C GLY A 406 -4.23 -0.31 18.69
N PHE A 407 -4.34 0.77 17.89
CA PHE A 407 -4.42 2.15 18.39
C PHE A 407 -5.76 2.82 18.08
N ARG A 408 -6.51 3.18 19.13
CA ARG A 408 -7.84 3.81 19.04
C ARG A 408 -7.96 4.93 20.09
N PRO A 409 -7.36 6.10 19.83
CA PRO A 409 -7.26 7.14 20.83
C PRO A 409 -8.61 7.80 21.11
N HIS A 410 -8.85 8.12 22.38
CA HIS A 410 -9.99 8.91 22.83
C HIS A 410 -9.60 9.84 23.98
N SER A 411 -9.95 11.12 23.86
CA SER A 411 -9.57 12.17 24.81
C SER A 411 -10.09 11.96 26.24
N SER A 412 -11.19 11.22 26.38
CA SER A 412 -11.82 10.88 27.67
C SER A 412 -11.47 9.47 28.17
N ARG A 413 -10.38 8.86 27.68
CA ARG A 413 -9.84 7.60 28.21
C ARG A 413 -8.43 7.81 28.73
N LYS A 414 -8.07 7.08 29.79
CA LYS A 414 -6.66 7.00 30.22
C LYS A 414 -5.88 6.08 29.29
N ASP A 415 -6.45 4.96 28.89
CA ASP A 415 -5.84 4.02 27.95
C ASP A 415 -6.32 4.30 26.51
N GLN A 416 -5.39 4.35 25.56
CA GLN A 416 -5.65 4.64 24.14
C GLN A 416 -5.59 3.38 23.25
N TRP A 417 -5.22 2.25 23.85
CA TRP A 417 -4.97 1.01 23.16
C TRP A 417 -6.24 0.20 23.03
N ALA A 418 -6.39 -0.48 21.89
CA ALA A 418 -7.58 -1.25 21.57
C ALA A 418 -7.70 -2.54 22.41
N PHE A 419 -6.58 -3.06 22.88
CA PHE A 419 -6.46 -4.26 23.70
C PHE A 419 -5.16 -4.19 24.53
N PRO A 420 -5.05 -4.96 25.63
CA PRO A 420 -3.83 -4.98 26.44
C PRO A 420 -2.59 -5.35 25.62
N GLU A 421 -1.46 -4.70 25.92
CA GLU A 421 -0.16 -4.93 25.26
C GLU A 421 -0.04 -4.37 23.83
N ALA A 422 -1.10 -3.78 23.26
CA ALA A 422 -1.03 -3.18 21.92
C ALA A 422 -0.05 -2.00 21.85
N GLU A 423 0.27 -1.36 22.98
CA GLU A 423 1.28 -0.30 23.06
C GLU A 423 2.68 -0.74 22.65
N ALA A 424 2.95 -2.05 22.65
CA ALA A 424 4.23 -2.61 22.24
C ALA A 424 4.49 -2.44 20.74
N PHE A 425 3.44 -2.36 19.92
CA PHE A 425 3.55 -2.14 18.47
C PHE A 425 3.87 -0.69 18.11
N HIS A 426 3.50 0.25 18.97
CA HIS A 426 3.64 1.69 18.74
C HIS A 426 4.18 2.44 19.96
N PRO A 427 5.41 2.13 20.43
CA PRO A 427 5.98 2.74 21.62
C PRO A 427 6.13 4.27 21.51
N GLU A 428 6.21 4.79 20.28
CA GLU A 428 6.26 6.22 19.97
C GLU A 428 4.97 6.97 20.32
N LEU A 429 3.83 6.28 20.42
CA LEU A 429 2.51 6.87 20.70
C LEU A 429 2.12 6.80 22.19
N GLN A 430 2.97 6.24 23.06
CA GLN A 430 2.69 6.11 24.49
C GLN A 430 2.42 7.42 25.24
N PRO A 431 3.07 8.57 24.94
CA PRO A 431 2.75 9.82 25.64
C PRO A 431 1.37 10.35 25.23
N HIS A 432 0.34 10.11 26.04
CA HIS A 432 -0.99 10.70 25.88
C HIS A 432 -1.53 11.28 27.20
N SER A 433 -2.41 12.28 27.10
CA SER A 433 -2.97 13.01 28.25
C SER A 433 -4.49 12.86 28.39
N GLY A 434 -5.06 11.78 27.86
CA GLY A 434 -6.49 11.51 27.96
C GLY A 434 -6.90 11.23 29.41
N GLU A 435 -8.05 11.77 29.82
CA GLU A 435 -8.60 11.59 31.16
C GLU A 435 -10.12 11.54 31.12
N GLY A 436 -10.70 10.52 31.73
CA GLY A 436 -12.13 10.30 31.79
C GLY A 436 -12.50 8.85 32.08
N HIS A 437 -13.74 8.52 31.78
CA HIS A 437 -14.36 7.20 31.96
C HIS A 437 -15.17 6.80 30.71
N TYR A 438 -14.77 7.29 29.54
CA TYR A 438 -15.37 6.81 28.30
C TYR A 438 -15.08 5.31 28.15
N PRO A 439 -16.08 4.48 27.75
CA PRO A 439 -15.86 3.04 27.71
C PRO A 439 -14.69 2.65 26.81
N SER A 440 -13.93 1.65 27.24
CA SER A 440 -12.90 1.00 26.42
C SER A 440 -13.55 0.30 25.22
N GLU A 441 -12.70 -0.15 24.28
CA GLU A 441 -13.18 -0.87 23.11
C GLU A 441 -13.86 -2.19 23.52
N ASP A 442 -13.29 -2.93 24.46
CA ASP A 442 -13.89 -4.15 25.00
C ASP A 442 -15.20 -3.85 25.76
N GLU A 443 -15.26 -2.80 26.57
CA GLU A 443 -16.48 -2.43 27.30
C GLU A 443 -17.63 -2.07 26.35
N TRP A 444 -17.34 -1.40 25.23
CA TRP A 444 -18.32 -1.17 24.17
C TRP A 444 -18.79 -2.47 23.54
N LEU A 445 -17.87 -3.37 23.17
CA LEU A 445 -18.23 -4.66 22.56
C LEU A 445 -19.01 -5.56 23.53
N GLU A 446 -18.65 -5.60 24.81
CA GLU A 446 -19.41 -6.28 25.87
C GLU A 446 -20.84 -5.74 25.99
N SER A 447 -21.02 -4.42 25.90
CA SER A 447 -22.36 -3.81 25.96
C SER A 447 -23.21 -4.11 24.72
N LEU A 448 -22.58 -4.23 23.55
CA LEU A 448 -23.25 -4.45 22.27
C LEU A 448 -23.46 -5.93 21.94
N GLN A 449 -22.70 -6.83 22.56
CA GLN A 449 -22.82 -8.28 22.43
C GLN A 449 -22.82 -8.77 20.97
N PRO A 450 -21.83 -8.40 20.13
CA PRO A 450 -21.83 -8.73 18.71
C PRO A 450 -21.86 -10.24 18.45
N ASP A 451 -22.74 -10.67 17.56
CA ASP A 451 -22.69 -12.00 16.96
C ASP A 451 -21.76 -12.02 15.74
N LEU A 452 -21.71 -10.89 15.02
CA LEU A 452 -20.80 -10.62 13.90
C LEU A 452 -20.05 -9.31 14.15
N LEU A 453 -18.72 -9.36 14.11
CA LEU A 453 -17.83 -8.20 14.17
C LEU A 453 -17.06 -8.07 12.86
N ILE A 454 -17.26 -6.97 12.14
CA ILE A 454 -16.59 -6.69 10.85
C ILE A 454 -15.57 -5.58 11.08
N ALA A 455 -14.29 -5.92 10.94
CA ALA A 455 -13.17 -5.02 11.23
C ALA A 455 -12.46 -4.53 9.95
N PHE A 456 -12.36 -3.21 9.79
CA PHE A 456 -11.83 -2.52 8.61
C PHE A 456 -10.47 -1.87 8.92
N TYR A 457 -9.38 -2.47 8.43
CA TYR A 457 -8.00 -2.04 8.69
C TYR A 457 -7.15 -2.02 7.42
N GLY A 458 -5.88 -1.60 7.54
CA GLY A 458 -4.88 -1.61 6.49
C GLY A 458 -4.70 -0.27 5.76
N TYR A 459 -5.69 0.63 5.81
CA TYR A 459 -5.59 1.92 5.11
C TYR A 459 -4.63 2.88 5.84
N SER A 460 -4.86 3.13 7.13
CA SER A 460 -4.03 4.02 7.96
C SER A 460 -2.60 3.50 8.02
N GLU A 461 -2.47 2.18 8.13
CA GLU A 461 -1.22 1.46 8.28
C GLU A 461 -0.40 1.48 6.97
N SER A 462 -1.07 1.54 5.80
CA SER A 462 -0.41 1.57 4.48
C SER A 462 0.53 2.75 4.24
N PHE A 463 0.42 3.80 5.05
CA PHE A 463 1.32 4.96 4.98
C PHE A 463 2.76 4.62 5.36
N ALA A 464 2.98 3.56 6.16
CA ALA A 464 4.33 3.06 6.47
C ALA A 464 5.01 2.36 5.28
N GLY A 465 4.25 2.07 4.21
CA GLY A 465 4.76 1.42 3.01
C GLY A 465 5.27 0.00 3.27
N PRO A 466 6.11 -0.55 2.38
CA PRO A 466 6.58 -1.93 2.48
C PRO A 466 7.29 -2.28 3.81
N ASN A 467 7.93 -1.29 4.44
CA ASN A 467 8.67 -1.49 5.69
C ASN A 467 7.76 -1.70 6.91
N GLY A 468 6.47 -1.36 6.81
CA GLY A 468 5.50 -1.50 7.91
C GLY A 468 4.72 -2.81 7.89
N ILE A 469 4.96 -3.71 6.93
CA ILE A 469 4.16 -4.93 6.74
C ILE A 469 4.31 -5.90 7.91
N GLU A 470 5.54 -6.19 8.34
CA GLU A 470 5.80 -7.14 9.44
C GLU A 470 5.12 -6.66 10.74
N LEU A 471 5.34 -5.40 11.12
CA LEU A 471 4.71 -4.79 12.29
C LEU A 471 3.18 -4.86 12.22
N PHE A 472 2.60 -4.56 11.06
CA PHE A 472 1.15 -4.61 10.86
C PHE A 472 0.59 -6.04 10.94
N GLN A 473 1.30 -7.03 10.39
CA GLN A 473 0.90 -8.43 10.51
C GLN A 473 0.88 -8.88 11.97
N ASP A 474 1.91 -8.51 12.75
CA ASP A 474 1.99 -8.83 14.18
C ASP A 474 0.88 -8.14 14.99
N GLU A 475 0.65 -6.84 14.76
CA GLU A 475 -0.43 -6.08 15.43
C GLU A 475 -1.80 -6.68 15.11
N LEU A 476 -2.05 -6.99 13.83
CA LEU A 476 -3.31 -7.57 13.38
C LEU A 476 -3.53 -8.98 13.93
N GLN A 477 -2.48 -9.80 13.98
CA GLN A 477 -2.49 -11.12 14.59
C GLN A 477 -2.84 -11.03 16.08
N ALA A 478 -2.23 -10.09 16.82
CA ALA A 478 -2.53 -9.87 18.23
C ALA A 478 -3.96 -9.37 18.47
N PHE A 479 -4.46 -8.46 17.62
CA PHE A 479 -5.85 -8.01 17.65
C PHE A 479 -6.84 -9.18 17.48
N ILE A 480 -6.59 -10.06 16.50
CA ILE A 480 -7.46 -11.23 16.24
C ILE A 480 -7.42 -12.19 17.42
N ASP A 481 -6.23 -12.47 17.96
CA ASP A 481 -6.07 -13.38 19.10
C ASP A 481 -6.78 -12.85 20.35
N HIS A 482 -6.62 -11.55 20.65
CA HIS A 482 -7.33 -10.90 21.76
C HIS A 482 -8.84 -10.98 21.58
N THR A 483 -9.33 -10.57 20.41
CA THR A 483 -10.77 -10.50 20.10
C THR A 483 -11.41 -11.90 20.14
N ASN A 484 -10.77 -12.91 19.58
CA ASN A 484 -11.27 -14.29 19.58
C ASN A 484 -11.22 -14.94 20.97
N ALA A 485 -10.37 -14.45 21.87
CA ALA A 485 -10.33 -14.91 23.26
C ALA A 485 -11.48 -14.33 24.11
N GLN A 486 -12.13 -13.25 23.66
CA GLN A 486 -13.26 -12.65 24.38
C GLN A 486 -14.57 -13.41 24.14
N ASN A 487 -15.48 -13.29 25.10
CA ASN A 487 -16.85 -13.79 25.00
C ASN A 487 -17.85 -12.63 25.18
N TYR A 488 -17.95 -11.77 24.16
CA TYR A 488 -18.79 -10.58 24.26
C TYR A 488 -20.30 -10.90 24.28
N ASN A 489 -20.75 -11.97 23.60
CA ASN A 489 -22.18 -12.25 23.45
C ASN A 489 -22.74 -13.32 24.41
N GLY A 490 -21.89 -13.98 25.21
CA GLY A 490 -22.27 -14.91 26.28
C GLY A 490 -22.67 -16.33 25.84
N ASP A 491 -23.06 -16.53 24.58
CA ASP A 491 -23.59 -17.80 24.07
C ASP A 491 -22.60 -18.54 23.14
N SER A 492 -21.96 -17.82 22.21
CA SER A 492 -21.02 -18.34 21.21
C SER A 492 -19.77 -17.45 21.12
N SER A 493 -18.72 -17.86 20.41
CA SER A 493 -17.68 -16.89 20.02
C SER A 493 -18.28 -15.90 19.01
N THR A 494 -18.06 -14.60 19.21
CA THR A 494 -18.34 -13.57 18.20
C THR A 494 -17.62 -13.95 16.90
N GLN A 495 -18.31 -13.90 15.76
CA GLN A 495 -17.67 -14.16 14.47
C GLN A 495 -16.92 -12.91 14.01
N LEU A 496 -15.58 -12.96 14.04
CA LEU A 496 -14.72 -11.90 13.54
C LEU A 496 -14.49 -12.05 12.03
N VAL A 497 -14.63 -10.95 11.31
CA VAL A 497 -14.38 -10.82 9.87
C VAL A 497 -13.45 -9.63 9.63
N LEU A 498 -12.43 -9.80 8.79
CA LEU A 498 -11.61 -8.69 8.32
C LEU A 498 -12.08 -8.19 6.96
N ALA A 499 -12.11 -6.88 6.77
CA ALA A 499 -12.37 -6.22 5.50
C ALA A 499 -11.16 -5.37 5.11
N SER A 500 -10.63 -5.60 3.91
CA SER A 500 -9.47 -4.85 3.41
C SER A 500 -9.81 -3.39 3.07
N PRO A 501 -8.80 -2.53 2.86
CA PRO A 501 -9.02 -1.21 2.27
C PRO A 501 -9.62 -1.31 0.87
N ILE A 502 -10.33 -0.26 0.45
CA ILE A 502 -10.68 -0.05 -0.96
C ILE A 502 -9.47 0.46 -1.74
N ALA A 503 -9.53 0.38 -3.07
CA ALA A 503 -8.58 1.04 -3.94
C ALA A 503 -8.67 2.58 -3.84
N PHE A 504 -7.65 3.26 -4.37
CA PHE A 504 -7.60 4.69 -4.58
C PHE A 504 -8.05 5.02 -6.00
N GLN A 505 -9.06 5.88 -6.14
CA GLN A 505 -9.55 6.35 -7.45
C GLN A 505 -8.64 7.45 -8.00
N ASP A 506 -8.19 7.31 -9.24
CA ASP A 506 -7.45 8.36 -9.93
C ASP A 506 -8.39 9.52 -10.30
N LEU A 507 -8.16 10.68 -9.70
CA LEU A 507 -8.86 11.95 -10.01
C LEU A 507 -7.89 13.03 -10.52
N SER A 508 -6.64 12.66 -10.83
CA SER A 508 -5.56 13.59 -11.13
C SER A 508 -5.76 14.40 -12.41
N GLU A 509 -6.61 13.91 -13.33
CA GLU A 509 -6.99 14.67 -14.53
C GLU A 509 -7.85 15.90 -14.23
N THR A 510 -8.64 15.88 -13.15
CA THR A 510 -9.63 16.93 -12.84
C THR A 510 -9.31 17.70 -11.56
N HIS A 511 -8.49 17.13 -10.67
CA HIS A 511 -8.15 17.70 -9.38
C HIS A 511 -6.63 17.69 -9.18
N SER A 512 -6.12 18.62 -8.36
CA SER A 512 -4.71 18.66 -7.98
C SER A 512 -4.41 17.61 -6.88
N LEU A 513 -4.57 16.33 -7.22
CA LEU A 513 -4.40 15.16 -6.36
C LEU A 513 -3.42 14.15 -6.98
N PRO A 514 -2.79 13.24 -6.19
CA PRO A 514 -2.00 12.15 -6.76
C PRO A 514 -2.88 11.20 -7.59
N ASN A 515 -2.28 10.53 -8.58
CA ASN A 515 -2.96 9.56 -9.45
C ASN A 515 -3.23 8.19 -8.78
N GLY A 516 -2.87 8.04 -7.51
CA GLY A 516 -3.13 6.82 -6.75
C GLY A 516 -2.17 5.65 -7.01
N SER A 517 -1.21 5.73 -7.93
CA SER A 517 -0.34 4.59 -8.27
C SER A 517 0.47 4.09 -7.06
N LYS A 518 1.13 4.99 -6.33
CA LYS A 518 1.88 4.65 -5.10
C LYS A 518 0.95 4.16 -3.99
N GLN A 519 -0.22 4.80 -3.84
CA GLN A 519 -1.21 4.48 -2.82
C GLN A 519 -1.76 3.07 -3.05
N ASN A 520 -2.17 2.75 -4.28
CA ASN A 520 -2.69 1.43 -4.64
C ASN A 520 -1.64 0.32 -4.50
N ALA A 521 -0.38 0.60 -4.82
CA ALA A 521 0.70 -0.35 -4.56
C ALA A 521 0.81 -0.70 -3.07
N ASN A 522 0.80 0.31 -2.19
CA ASN A 522 0.83 0.08 -0.75
C ASN A 522 -0.45 -0.59 -0.23
N LEU A 523 -1.63 -0.09 -0.60
CA LEU A 523 -2.91 -0.64 -0.16
C LEU A 523 -3.03 -2.12 -0.50
N LEU A 524 -2.57 -2.53 -1.68
CA LEU A 524 -2.54 -3.93 -2.07
C LEU A 524 -1.57 -4.78 -1.25
N LEU A 525 -0.41 -4.26 -0.84
CA LEU A 525 0.49 -4.99 0.07
C LEU A 525 -0.21 -5.26 1.42
N TYR A 526 -0.92 -4.26 1.95
CA TYR A 526 -1.64 -4.39 3.22
C TYR A 526 -2.87 -5.29 3.08
N THR A 527 -3.61 -5.22 1.98
CA THR A 527 -4.68 -6.18 1.66
C THR A 527 -4.17 -7.62 1.68
N LYS A 528 -3.00 -7.89 1.08
CA LYS A 528 -2.39 -9.22 1.08
C LYS A 528 -1.94 -9.66 2.47
N ALA A 529 -1.30 -8.77 3.22
CA ALA A 529 -0.91 -9.03 4.59
C ALA A 529 -2.13 -9.42 5.46
N MET A 530 -3.25 -8.71 5.31
CA MET A 530 -4.50 -9.05 6.00
C MET A 530 -5.06 -10.41 5.56
N GLN A 531 -5.00 -10.71 4.25
CA GLN A 531 -5.45 -12.00 3.72
C GLN A 531 -4.64 -13.17 4.30
N GLU A 532 -3.32 -13.03 4.37
CA GLU A 532 -2.41 -14.04 4.93
C GLU A 532 -2.69 -14.28 6.42
N VAL A 533 -2.78 -13.20 7.21
CA VAL A 533 -3.10 -13.28 8.64
C VAL A 533 -4.49 -13.89 8.86
N ALA A 534 -5.49 -13.50 8.08
CA ALA A 534 -6.85 -14.05 8.19
C ALA A 534 -6.88 -15.54 7.87
N ALA A 535 -6.15 -15.98 6.84
CA ALA A 535 -6.04 -17.39 6.47
C ALA A 535 -5.32 -18.21 7.57
N GLU A 536 -4.25 -17.68 8.15
CA GLU A 536 -3.54 -18.30 9.27
C GLU A 536 -4.43 -18.44 10.51
N LYS A 537 -5.21 -17.39 10.83
CA LYS A 537 -6.13 -17.37 11.97
C LYS A 537 -7.46 -18.08 11.71
N GLY A 538 -7.72 -18.50 10.46
CA GLY A 538 -8.95 -19.19 10.08
C GLY A 538 -10.21 -18.33 10.15
N ILE A 539 -10.09 -17.02 9.99
CA ILE A 539 -11.23 -16.08 9.97
C ILE A 539 -11.60 -15.67 8.53
N LEU A 540 -12.81 -15.17 8.34
CA LEU A 540 -13.28 -14.68 7.03
C LEU A 540 -12.56 -13.37 6.68
N PHE A 541 -12.10 -13.27 5.43
CA PHE A 541 -11.48 -12.08 4.87
C PHE A 541 -12.28 -11.59 3.66
N LEU A 542 -12.61 -10.31 3.64
CA LEU A 542 -13.33 -9.63 2.57
C LEU A 542 -12.35 -8.75 1.81
N ASP A 543 -12.05 -9.12 0.56
CA ASP A 543 -11.26 -8.28 -0.33
C ASP A 543 -12.15 -7.20 -0.96
N LEU A 544 -12.02 -5.97 -0.46
CA LEU A 544 -12.67 -4.79 -1.02
C LEU A 544 -11.78 -4.04 -2.02
N PHE A 545 -10.47 -4.29 -2.01
CA PHE A 545 -9.51 -3.60 -2.86
C PHE A 545 -9.73 -3.97 -4.33
N SER A 546 -9.72 -5.27 -4.63
CA SER A 546 -9.85 -5.78 -5.99
C SER A 546 -11.13 -5.32 -6.70
N PRO A 547 -12.34 -5.53 -6.15
CA PRO A 547 -13.57 -5.12 -6.82
C PRO A 547 -13.71 -3.59 -6.93
N THR A 548 -13.16 -2.82 -5.99
CA THR A 548 -13.20 -1.35 -6.11
C THR A 548 -12.16 -0.82 -7.09
N SER A 549 -11.01 -1.49 -7.24
CA SER A 549 -10.03 -1.18 -8.29
C SER A 549 -10.66 -1.34 -9.67
N GLU A 550 -11.37 -2.44 -9.90
CA GLU A 550 -12.09 -2.67 -11.15
C GLU A 550 -13.21 -1.64 -11.36
N LEU A 551 -14.00 -1.37 -10.31
CA LEU A 551 -15.05 -0.35 -10.33
C LEU A 551 -14.51 1.03 -10.74
N PHE A 552 -13.35 1.43 -10.20
CA PHE A 552 -12.75 2.73 -10.52
C PHE A 552 -12.11 2.77 -11.90
N ALA A 553 -11.51 1.67 -12.36
CA ALA A 553 -10.96 1.58 -13.71
C ALA A 553 -12.05 1.67 -14.79
N ASN A 554 -13.24 1.13 -14.50
CA ASN A 554 -14.34 1.02 -15.46
C ASN A 554 -15.40 2.14 -15.35
N SER A 555 -15.32 2.99 -14.33
CA SER A 555 -16.28 4.09 -14.11
C SER A 555 -15.70 5.45 -14.53
N SER A 556 -16.51 6.25 -15.23
CA SER A 556 -16.22 7.68 -15.47
C SER A 556 -16.82 8.58 -14.39
N GLU A 557 -17.59 8.01 -13.45
CA GLU A 557 -18.18 8.76 -12.34
C GLU A 557 -17.16 8.97 -11.23
N GLN A 558 -17.15 10.17 -10.65
CA GLN A 558 -16.39 10.44 -9.43
C GLN A 558 -17.11 9.74 -8.27
N LEU A 559 -16.54 8.64 -7.77
CA LEU A 559 -17.09 7.83 -6.67
C LEU A 559 -16.43 8.14 -5.33
N THR A 560 -15.35 8.93 -5.36
CA THR A 560 -14.63 9.40 -4.19
C THR A 560 -14.59 10.93 -4.13
N VAL A 561 -14.50 11.48 -2.91
CA VAL A 561 -14.34 12.93 -2.70
C VAL A 561 -12.93 13.38 -3.07
N ASN A 562 -11.91 12.55 -2.82
CA ASN A 562 -10.51 12.92 -2.94
C ASN A 562 -9.60 11.75 -3.36
N GLY A 563 -10.14 10.77 -4.08
CA GLY A 563 -9.43 9.54 -4.44
C GLY A 563 -9.44 8.45 -3.36
N ALA A 564 -9.51 8.85 -2.08
CA ALA A 564 -9.47 7.91 -0.94
C ALA A 564 -10.84 7.65 -0.28
N HIS A 565 -11.65 8.69 -0.09
CA HIS A 565 -12.89 8.59 0.68
C HIS A 565 -14.08 8.52 -0.27
N LEU A 566 -14.90 7.47 -0.15
CA LEU A 566 -16.12 7.36 -0.95
C LEU A 566 -17.09 8.53 -0.68
N ASN A 567 -17.78 8.95 -1.74
CA ASN A 567 -18.97 9.78 -1.66
C ASN A 567 -20.24 8.90 -1.59
N ASP A 568 -21.42 9.50 -1.65
CA ASP A 568 -22.68 8.76 -1.55
C ASP A 568 -22.85 7.69 -2.65
N ALA A 569 -22.55 8.05 -3.91
CA ALA A 569 -22.59 7.11 -5.03
C ALA A 569 -21.57 5.98 -4.86
N GLY A 570 -20.36 6.29 -4.37
CA GLY A 570 -19.34 5.29 -4.05
C GLY A 570 -19.81 4.28 -3.00
N TYR A 571 -20.44 4.73 -1.91
CA TYR A 571 -21.01 3.82 -0.90
C TYR A 571 -22.20 3.02 -1.43
N GLN A 572 -23.00 3.60 -2.33
CA GLN A 572 -24.08 2.89 -2.99
C GLN A 572 -23.57 1.72 -3.83
N GLN A 573 -22.42 1.86 -4.49
CA GLN A 573 -21.76 0.78 -5.24
C GLN A 573 -21.06 -0.24 -4.32
N LEU A 574 -20.45 0.21 -3.22
CA LEU A 574 -19.74 -0.67 -2.28
C LEU A 574 -20.68 -1.57 -1.49
N ALA A 575 -21.87 -1.10 -1.11
CA ALA A 575 -22.82 -1.84 -0.27
C ALA A 575 -23.16 -3.26 -0.79
N PRO A 576 -23.56 -3.46 -2.07
CA PRO A 576 -23.82 -4.79 -2.60
C PRO A 576 -22.55 -5.66 -2.66
N ILE A 577 -21.39 -5.09 -3.02
CA ILE A 577 -20.10 -5.81 -3.05
C ILE A 577 -19.80 -6.40 -1.67
N LEU A 578 -19.86 -5.57 -0.63
CA LEU A 578 -19.58 -5.98 0.75
C LEU A 578 -20.58 -7.04 1.23
N ALA A 579 -21.87 -6.88 0.92
CA ALA A 579 -22.90 -7.83 1.31
C ALA A 579 -22.79 -9.17 0.57
N ASP A 580 -22.40 -9.18 -0.71
CA ASP A 580 -22.19 -10.41 -1.48
C ASP A 580 -20.98 -11.20 -0.97
N LEU A 581 -19.89 -10.52 -0.60
CA LEU A 581 -18.71 -11.15 0.00
C LEU A 581 -19.02 -11.78 1.37
N LEU A 582 -19.83 -11.12 2.20
CA LEU A 582 -20.25 -11.65 3.50
C LEU A 582 -21.27 -12.79 3.39
N PHE A 583 -22.22 -12.67 2.46
CA PHE A 583 -23.42 -13.49 2.39
C PHE A 583 -23.65 -14.03 0.96
N PRO A 584 -22.74 -14.87 0.43
CA PRO A 584 -22.75 -15.34 -0.96
C PRO A 584 -23.98 -16.16 -1.36
N ASN A 585 -24.74 -16.67 -0.38
CA ASN A 585 -25.97 -17.43 -0.60
C ASN A 585 -27.25 -16.64 -0.29
N SER A 586 -27.12 -15.36 0.07
CA SER A 586 -28.26 -14.48 0.30
C SER A 586 -28.67 -13.77 -0.99
N SER A 587 -29.91 -13.27 -1.03
CA SER A 587 -30.36 -12.40 -2.11
C SER A 587 -31.21 -11.29 -1.54
N LYS A 588 -31.16 -10.12 -2.18
CA LYS A 588 -31.92 -8.95 -1.77
C LYS A 588 -33.41 -9.17 -2.03
N SER A 589 -34.24 -8.99 -1.01
CA SER A 589 -35.69 -8.98 -1.14
C SER A 589 -36.16 -7.77 -1.94
N GLN A 590 -37.15 -7.97 -2.81
CA GLN A 590 -37.70 -6.90 -3.62
C GLN A 590 -38.85 -6.21 -2.88
N TYR A 591 -38.65 -4.94 -2.57
CA TYR A 591 -39.68 -4.05 -2.04
C TYR A 591 -39.96 -2.90 -3.03
N PRO A 592 -41.18 -2.33 -3.03
CA PRO A 592 -41.47 -1.11 -3.77
C PRO A 592 -40.54 0.04 -3.39
N GLU A 593 -40.22 0.91 -4.36
CA GLU A 593 -39.30 2.04 -4.18
C GLU A 593 -39.62 2.91 -2.94
N PRO A 594 -40.89 3.25 -2.63
CA PRO A 594 -41.20 4.02 -1.42
C PRO A 594 -40.81 3.33 -0.12
N ILE A 595 -40.86 1.99 -0.07
CA ILE A 595 -40.46 1.22 1.11
C ILE A 595 -38.93 1.20 1.23
N THR A 596 -38.22 0.98 0.12
CA THR A 596 -36.75 1.00 0.13
C THR A 596 -36.19 2.38 0.48
N GLN A 597 -36.85 3.46 0.03
CA GLN A 597 -36.45 4.82 0.37
C GLN A 597 -36.70 5.13 1.85
N ASN A 598 -37.88 4.76 2.37
CA ASN A 598 -38.20 4.92 3.79
C ASN A 598 -37.24 4.12 4.70
N LEU A 599 -36.86 2.90 4.29
CA LEU A 599 -35.85 2.11 4.99
C LEU A 599 -34.51 2.85 5.06
N ALA A 600 -34.01 3.36 3.92
CA ALA A 600 -32.76 4.11 3.89
C ALA A 600 -32.82 5.37 4.77
N ASP A 601 -33.95 6.06 4.82
CA ASP A 601 -34.17 7.23 5.68
C ASP A 601 -34.16 6.87 7.17
N LEU A 602 -34.81 5.76 7.55
CA LEU A 602 -34.79 5.25 8.92
C LEU A 602 -33.38 4.82 9.34
N VAL A 603 -32.64 4.12 8.47
CA VAL A 603 -31.24 3.71 8.71
C VAL A 603 -30.37 4.95 8.94
N ARG A 604 -30.42 5.96 8.05
CA ARG A 604 -29.66 7.20 8.22
C ARG A 604 -30.06 7.95 9.49
N SER A 605 -31.36 7.97 9.82
CA SER A 605 -31.83 8.57 11.08
C SER A 605 -31.28 7.82 12.30
N LYS A 606 -31.24 6.50 12.27
CA LYS A 606 -30.69 5.67 13.34
C LYS A 606 -29.19 5.91 13.49
N SER A 607 -28.43 5.85 12.39
CA SER A 607 -26.99 6.10 12.37
C SER A 607 -26.64 7.47 12.93
N TRP A 608 -27.47 8.49 12.69
CA TRP A 608 -27.29 9.82 13.25
C TRP A 608 -27.38 9.84 14.78
N TYR A 609 -28.41 9.21 15.37
CA TYR A 609 -28.54 9.13 16.84
C TYR A 609 -27.44 8.27 17.47
N TRP A 610 -27.10 7.15 16.83
CA TRP A 610 -26.00 6.31 17.27
C TRP A 610 -24.66 7.07 17.28
N PHE A 611 -24.37 7.84 16.23
CA PHE A 611 -23.16 8.66 16.17
C PHE A 611 -23.12 9.69 17.30
N HIS A 612 -24.25 10.25 17.73
CA HIS A 612 -24.29 11.20 18.84
C HIS A 612 -24.23 10.55 20.23
N ASP A 613 -24.44 9.23 20.35
CA ASP A 613 -24.13 8.46 21.57
C ASP A 613 -22.63 8.10 21.58
N TYR A 614 -22.17 7.39 20.54
CA TYR A 614 -20.79 6.91 20.44
C TYR A 614 -19.76 8.04 20.27
N GLN A 615 -20.09 9.13 19.57
CA GLN A 615 -19.22 10.29 19.40
C GLN A 615 -19.93 11.57 19.84
N MET A 616 -20.40 11.55 21.10
CA MET A 616 -21.16 12.67 21.67
C MET A 616 -20.40 14.01 21.57
N PRO A 617 -21.05 15.05 20.98
CA PRO A 617 -20.55 16.42 21.06
C PRO A 617 -20.33 16.84 22.53
N ASN A 618 -19.27 17.58 22.83
CA ASN A 618 -18.85 17.87 24.21
C ASN A 618 -18.48 16.63 25.05
N GLY A 619 -17.95 15.57 24.44
CA GLY A 619 -17.50 14.34 25.12
C GLY A 619 -16.53 14.53 26.32
N VAL A 620 -15.84 15.66 26.44
CA VAL A 620 -15.04 16.00 27.63
C VAL A 620 -15.90 16.28 28.88
N HIS A 621 -17.13 16.75 28.67
CA HIS A 621 -18.13 16.96 29.71
C HIS A 621 -19.00 15.71 29.92
N ALA A 622 -19.30 14.96 28.87
CA ALA A 622 -20.06 13.72 29.00
C ALA A 622 -19.23 12.61 29.68
N TYR A 623 -17.94 12.51 29.36
CA TYR A 623 -17.10 11.39 29.80
C TYR A 623 -15.70 11.77 30.31
N GLY A 624 -15.26 13.01 30.07
CA GLY A 624 -13.88 13.41 30.28
C GLY A 624 -13.61 14.14 31.61
N ARG A 625 -12.45 14.79 31.69
CA ARG A 625 -12.02 15.60 32.86
C ARG A 625 -12.95 16.76 33.26
N ARG A 626 -13.97 17.08 32.47
CA ARG A 626 -14.99 18.11 32.82
C ARG A 626 -16.36 17.50 33.14
N PHE A 627 -16.38 16.20 33.41
CA PHE A 627 -17.57 15.50 33.89
C PHE A 627 -18.04 16.09 35.21
N GLU A 628 -17.20 16.12 36.24
CA GLU A 628 -17.57 16.80 37.50
C GLU A 628 -17.20 18.30 37.46
N PRO A 629 -18.04 19.20 38.02
CA PRO A 629 -19.28 18.93 38.76
C PRO A 629 -20.58 19.18 37.97
N PHE A 630 -20.53 19.34 36.63
CA PHE A 630 -21.72 19.76 35.86
C PHE A 630 -22.13 18.76 34.78
N GLY A 631 -21.19 18.00 34.24
CA GLY A 631 -21.47 16.98 33.24
C GLY A 631 -22.23 15.77 33.79
N ASP A 632 -21.98 15.42 35.05
CA ASP A 632 -22.68 14.37 35.80
C ASP A 632 -24.17 14.69 36.05
N GLU A 633 -24.55 15.96 36.00
CA GLU A 633 -25.96 16.39 36.02
C GLU A 633 -26.54 16.51 34.60
N ASN A 634 -25.76 17.00 33.63
CA ASN A 634 -26.28 17.42 32.32
C ASN A 634 -26.43 16.27 31.31
N TYR A 635 -25.50 15.31 31.28
CA TYR A 635 -25.38 14.36 30.15
C TYR A 635 -25.98 12.96 30.37
N PRO A 636 -26.12 12.39 31.60
CA PRO A 636 -26.63 11.02 31.75
C PRO A 636 -28.02 10.81 31.12
N GLU A 637 -28.93 11.78 31.25
CA GLU A 637 -30.27 11.70 30.66
C GLU A 637 -30.24 11.84 29.14
N GLU A 638 -29.29 12.61 28.60
CA GLU A 638 -29.09 12.77 27.15
C GLU A 638 -28.59 11.45 26.52
N VAL A 639 -27.64 10.77 27.16
CA VAL A 639 -27.14 9.45 26.75
C VAL A 639 -28.26 8.41 26.75
N GLU A 640 -29.04 8.34 27.84
CA GLU A 640 -30.20 7.43 27.95
C GLU A 640 -31.20 7.70 26.81
N LYS A 641 -31.55 8.97 26.59
CA LYS A 641 -32.49 9.37 25.55
C LYS A 641 -31.99 9.04 24.13
N LEU A 642 -30.71 9.26 23.83
CA LEU A 642 -30.12 8.92 22.52
C LEU A 642 -30.20 7.44 22.21
N ARG A 643 -30.00 6.59 23.23
CA ARG A 643 -30.10 5.13 23.10
C ARG A 643 -31.53 4.69 22.81
N GLU A 644 -32.52 5.26 23.51
CA GLU A 644 -33.92 4.99 23.24
C GLU A 644 -34.35 5.49 21.85
N LEU A 645 -33.94 6.70 21.46
CA LEU A 645 -34.20 7.23 20.12
C LEU A 645 -33.59 6.33 19.04
N THR A 646 -32.38 5.83 19.25
CA THR A 646 -31.74 4.84 18.36
C THR A 646 -32.55 3.55 18.29
N HIS A 647 -32.95 3.00 19.44
CA HIS A 647 -33.73 1.77 19.54
C HIS A 647 -35.09 1.87 18.85
N ASN A 648 -35.79 3.01 18.99
CA ASN A 648 -37.06 3.25 18.30
C ASN A 648 -36.93 3.14 16.76
N ARG A 649 -35.76 3.52 16.19
CA ARG A 649 -35.53 3.35 14.75
C ARG A 649 -35.25 1.90 14.38
N ASP A 650 -34.56 1.12 15.22
CA ASP A 650 -34.43 -0.32 14.99
C ASP A 650 -35.83 -0.96 14.91
N LEU A 651 -36.73 -0.64 15.86
CA LEU A 651 -38.11 -1.13 15.86
C LEU A 651 -38.91 -0.67 14.63
N ALA A 652 -38.75 0.59 14.22
CA ALA A 652 -39.41 1.12 13.03
C ALA A 652 -38.93 0.41 11.74
N ILE A 653 -37.63 0.12 11.64
CA ILE A 653 -37.05 -0.63 10.52
C ILE A 653 -37.63 -2.05 10.47
N HIS A 654 -37.69 -2.73 11.61
CA HIS A 654 -38.24 -4.09 11.70
C HIS A 654 -39.72 -4.12 11.32
N ALA A 655 -40.52 -3.18 11.86
CA ALA A 655 -41.94 -3.08 11.55
C ALA A 655 -42.17 -2.79 10.05
N LEU A 656 -41.39 -1.87 9.47
CA LEU A 656 -41.48 -1.54 8.04
C LEU A 656 -41.28 -2.77 7.15
N LEU A 657 -40.29 -3.61 7.46
CA LEU A 657 -39.95 -4.79 6.65
C LEU A 657 -40.95 -5.93 6.82
N SER A 658 -41.51 -6.11 8.01
CA SER A 658 -42.57 -7.08 8.30
C SER A 658 -43.96 -6.62 7.88
N GLY A 659 -44.11 -5.39 7.36
CA GLY A 659 -45.39 -4.82 6.94
C GLY A 659 -46.30 -4.39 8.11
N GLU A 660 -45.73 -4.23 9.29
CA GLU A 660 -46.40 -3.73 10.49
C GLU A 660 -46.35 -2.20 10.55
N THR A 661 -47.30 -1.59 11.28
CA THR A 661 -47.31 -0.14 11.52
C THR A 661 -46.54 0.19 12.79
N PHE A 662 -45.61 1.14 12.72
CA PHE A 662 -44.90 1.68 13.88
C PHE A 662 -45.03 3.20 13.91
N ASP A 663 -45.58 3.73 15.02
CA ASP A 663 -45.69 5.17 15.23
C ASP A 663 -44.42 5.69 15.89
N LEU A 664 -43.46 6.10 15.05
CA LEU A 664 -42.15 6.58 15.50
C LEU A 664 -42.26 7.87 16.33
N GLU A 665 -43.19 8.77 15.98
CA GLU A 665 -43.36 10.03 16.71
C GLU A 665 -43.92 9.76 18.12
N ALA A 666 -44.91 8.89 18.25
CA ALA A 666 -45.46 8.50 19.55
C ALA A 666 -44.44 7.72 20.41
N ALA A 667 -43.58 6.91 19.80
CA ALA A 667 -42.49 6.22 20.50
C ALA A 667 -41.42 7.21 20.99
N ASP A 668 -41.04 8.19 20.15
CA ASP A 668 -40.07 9.22 20.51
C ASP A 668 -40.56 10.13 21.63
N ALA A 669 -41.85 10.46 21.64
CA ALA A 669 -42.48 11.24 22.70
C ALA A 669 -42.47 10.53 24.08
N GLN A 670 -42.24 9.22 24.11
CA GLN A 670 -42.15 8.40 25.33
C GLN A 670 -40.72 8.18 25.83
N THR A 671 -39.72 8.67 25.10
CA THR A 671 -38.32 8.63 25.55
C THR A 671 -38.09 9.47 26.80
N ARG A 672 -36.98 9.22 27.49
CA ARG A 672 -36.51 9.91 28.69
C ARG A 672 -36.73 11.42 28.56
N PRO A 673 -37.54 12.04 29.44
CA PRO A 673 -37.57 13.49 29.51
C PRO A 673 -36.24 14.02 30.05
N LEU A 674 -35.75 15.10 29.45
CA LEU A 674 -34.55 15.79 29.91
C LEU A 674 -34.94 16.81 30.98
N THR A 675 -34.27 16.75 32.12
CA THR A 675 -34.45 17.68 33.23
C THR A 675 -33.97 19.07 32.83
N GLU A 676 -34.76 20.10 33.15
CA GLU A 676 -34.36 21.48 32.90
C GLU A 676 -33.23 21.88 33.85
N ILE A 677 -32.03 22.10 33.28
CA ILE A 677 -30.86 22.56 34.02
C ILE A 677 -30.98 24.06 34.29
N LYS A 678 -31.03 24.44 35.58
CA LYS A 678 -31.14 25.85 36.00
C LYS A 678 -29.81 26.57 35.85
N THR A 679 -29.85 27.84 35.44
CA THR A 679 -28.65 28.67 35.35
C THR A 679 -27.94 28.80 36.71
N ASN A 680 -26.62 28.62 36.70
CA ASN A 680 -25.74 28.88 37.84
C ASN A 680 -25.38 30.38 38.00
N ALA A 681 -25.94 31.26 37.15
CA ALA A 681 -25.71 32.71 37.16
C ALA A 681 -27.04 33.48 37.05
N PRO A 682 -27.93 33.40 38.06
CA PRO A 682 -29.28 33.98 37.99
C PRO A 682 -29.27 35.50 37.77
N ASP A 683 -28.23 36.21 38.26
CA ASP A 683 -28.10 37.66 38.10
C ASP A 683 -27.77 38.11 36.67
N ARG A 684 -27.27 37.21 35.81
CA ARG A 684 -26.98 37.50 34.38
C ARG A 684 -28.22 37.42 33.50
N ALA A 685 -29.32 36.83 33.99
CA ALA A 685 -30.56 36.66 33.22
C ALA A 685 -31.28 37.99 32.89
N ASN A 686 -30.90 39.09 33.55
CA ASN A 686 -31.53 40.41 33.40
C ASN A 686 -30.77 41.38 32.49
N ASN A 687 -29.81 40.91 31.68
CA ASN A 687 -29.11 41.78 30.75
C ASN A 687 -29.99 42.14 29.55
N HIS A 688 -30.48 43.38 29.53
CA HIS A 688 -31.16 43.94 28.36
C HIS A 688 -30.14 44.17 27.23
N TYR A 689 -30.25 43.42 26.13
CA TYR A 689 -29.47 43.66 24.91
C TYR A 689 -29.83 45.03 24.31
N ARG A 690 -28.81 45.83 23.99
CA ARG A 690 -28.96 47.10 23.26
C ARG A 690 -28.89 46.82 21.76
N TYR A 691 -29.75 47.48 20.98
CA TYR A 691 -29.86 47.27 19.55
C TYR A 691 -29.78 48.58 18.77
N GLY A 692 -29.27 48.52 17.54
CA GLY A 692 -29.28 49.67 16.64
C GLY A 692 -28.56 50.87 17.26
N GLN A 693 -29.22 52.03 17.24
CA GLN A 693 -28.65 53.27 17.77
C GLN A 693 -28.32 53.19 19.27
N ASP A 694 -29.12 52.48 20.08
CA ASP A 694 -28.85 52.34 21.53
C ASP A 694 -27.53 51.61 21.80
N ALA A 695 -27.14 50.69 20.90
CA ALA A 695 -25.84 50.03 20.96
C ALA A 695 -24.73 50.97 20.50
N LEU A 696 -24.93 51.70 19.39
CA LEU A 696 -23.95 52.66 18.86
C LEU A 696 -23.64 53.78 19.86
N ASP A 697 -24.67 54.33 20.52
CA ASP A 697 -24.55 55.39 21.52
C ASP A 697 -23.83 54.94 22.81
N ALA A 698 -23.69 53.62 23.01
CA ALA A 698 -22.96 53.06 24.15
C ALA A 698 -21.44 53.08 23.95
N PHE A 699 -20.96 53.21 22.71
CA PHE A 699 -19.53 53.20 22.40
C PHE A 699 -18.91 54.57 22.65
N THR A 700 -17.71 54.58 23.23
CA THR A 700 -16.86 55.77 23.29
C THR A 700 -15.75 55.61 22.28
N MET A 701 -15.72 56.47 21.25
CA MET A 701 -14.73 56.40 20.18
C MET A 701 -13.48 57.21 20.53
N VAL A 702 -12.33 56.72 20.07
CA VAL A 702 -11.09 57.49 20.07
C VAL A 702 -11.13 58.50 18.92
N ASP A 703 -10.52 59.67 19.11
CA ASP A 703 -10.43 60.70 18.07
C ASP A 703 -9.93 60.14 16.74
N GLY A 704 -10.64 60.44 15.65
CA GLY A 704 -10.34 59.96 14.30
C GLY A 704 -10.95 58.60 13.92
N PHE A 705 -11.67 57.94 14.83
CA PHE A 705 -12.36 56.67 14.55
C PHE A 705 -13.88 56.83 14.51
N GLN A 706 -14.53 56.02 13.66
CA GLN A 706 -15.97 55.92 13.51
C GLN A 706 -16.42 54.47 13.71
N ILE A 707 -17.60 54.27 14.28
CA ILE A 707 -18.28 52.96 14.35
C ILE A 707 -19.57 53.03 13.55
N GLU A 708 -19.88 51.96 12.81
CA GLU A 708 -21.11 51.82 12.02
C GLU A 708 -21.71 50.43 12.25
N LEU A 709 -23.03 50.34 12.25
CA LEU A 709 -23.73 49.07 12.28
C LEU A 709 -23.71 48.44 10.88
N PHE A 710 -23.02 47.32 10.73
CA PHE A 710 -22.94 46.59 9.45
C PHE A 710 -24.14 45.65 9.25
N ALA A 711 -24.47 44.85 10.26
CA ALA A 711 -25.58 43.90 10.25
C ALA A 711 -26.14 43.72 11.67
N SER A 712 -27.45 43.49 11.78
CA SER A 712 -28.10 43.16 13.05
C SER A 712 -29.07 42.00 12.87
N GLU A 713 -29.28 41.24 13.94
CA GLU A 713 -30.27 40.15 13.99
C GLU A 713 -31.71 40.62 13.75
N LYS A 714 -31.99 41.93 13.81
CA LYS A 714 -33.29 42.48 13.42
C LYS A 714 -33.56 42.34 11.93
N GLU A 715 -32.57 42.64 11.09
CA GLU A 715 -32.67 42.50 9.63
C GLU A 715 -32.29 41.08 9.18
N PHE A 716 -31.41 40.41 9.91
CA PHE A 716 -30.94 39.07 9.62
C PHE A 716 -31.21 38.14 10.81
N PRO A 717 -32.44 37.59 10.98
CA PRO A 717 -32.80 36.80 12.17
C PRO A 717 -31.94 35.57 12.42
N ASN A 718 -31.28 35.05 11.37
CA ASN A 718 -30.36 33.92 11.50
C ASN A 718 -28.97 34.34 12.04
N LEU A 719 -28.66 35.64 12.11
CA LEU A 719 -27.41 36.19 12.67
C LEU A 719 -27.46 36.16 14.21
N ALA A 720 -27.67 34.97 14.76
CA ALA A 720 -27.72 34.69 16.19
C ALA A 720 -26.69 33.61 16.52
N ASN A 721 -26.16 33.63 17.75
CA ASN A 721 -25.07 32.72 18.17
C ASN A 721 -23.89 32.65 17.18
N PRO A 722 -23.30 33.78 16.75
CA PRO A 722 -22.14 33.76 15.86
C PRO A 722 -20.92 33.22 16.60
N VAL A 723 -20.24 32.25 16.00
CA VAL A 723 -19.02 31.64 16.57
C VAL A 723 -17.76 32.06 15.83
N GLN A 724 -17.89 32.51 14.57
CA GLN A 724 -16.79 33.04 13.78
C GLN A 724 -17.30 34.02 12.72
N LEU A 725 -16.53 35.06 12.42
CA LEU A 725 -16.82 35.99 11.33
C LEU A 725 -15.55 36.43 10.59
N THR A 726 -15.68 36.70 9.28
CA THR A 726 -14.61 37.26 8.46
C THR A 726 -15.16 38.04 7.26
N PHE A 727 -14.38 38.97 6.73
CA PHE A 727 -14.70 39.66 5.48
C PHE A 727 -13.93 39.04 4.32
N ASP A 728 -14.58 38.86 3.18
CA ASP A 728 -13.87 38.52 1.95
C ASP A 728 -13.34 39.75 1.20
N ASN A 729 -12.54 39.52 0.15
CA ASN A 729 -11.97 40.58 -0.68
C ASN A 729 -12.98 41.37 -1.52
N LYS A 730 -14.26 40.99 -1.49
CA LYS A 730 -15.38 41.74 -2.08
C LYS A 730 -16.15 42.57 -1.05
N GLY A 731 -15.71 42.55 0.22
CA GLY A 731 -16.34 43.28 1.32
C GLY A 731 -17.61 42.62 1.87
N ARG A 732 -17.84 41.33 1.60
CA ARG A 732 -18.97 40.57 2.17
C ARG A 732 -18.59 40.00 3.53
N LEU A 733 -19.53 40.02 4.48
CA LEU A 733 -19.33 39.48 5.83
C LEU A 733 -19.80 38.03 5.88
N TRP A 734 -18.85 37.12 6.04
CA TRP A 734 -19.12 35.71 6.27
C TRP A 734 -19.26 35.45 7.76
N VAL A 735 -20.36 34.85 8.20
CA VAL A 735 -20.61 34.53 9.60
C VAL A 735 -21.02 33.07 9.77
N ALA A 736 -20.23 32.31 10.53
CA ALA A 736 -20.63 31.00 10.99
C ALA A 736 -21.49 31.16 12.25
N VAL A 737 -22.73 30.69 12.16
CA VAL A 737 -23.70 30.71 13.26
C VAL A 737 -24.02 29.30 13.71
N MET A 738 -24.10 29.11 15.03
CA MET A 738 -24.44 27.82 15.64
C MET A 738 -25.65 28.00 16.57
N PRO A 739 -26.89 28.01 16.04
CA PRO A 739 -28.09 28.00 16.87
C PRO A 739 -28.12 26.85 17.88
N SER A 740 -27.44 25.75 17.57
CA SER A 740 -27.28 24.60 18.45
C SER A 740 -26.28 24.79 19.60
N TYR A 741 -25.55 25.91 19.68
CA TYR A 741 -24.56 26.12 20.73
C TYR A 741 -25.20 26.19 22.14
N PRO A 742 -24.61 25.55 23.19
CA PRO A 742 -23.32 24.85 23.20
C PRO A 742 -23.35 23.40 22.70
N HIS A 743 -24.52 22.77 22.56
CA HIS A 743 -24.72 21.47 21.90
C HIS A 743 -26.21 21.22 21.58
N HIS A 744 -26.44 20.31 20.63
CA HIS A 744 -27.76 19.77 20.34
C HIS A 744 -28.29 18.93 21.51
N ARG A 745 -29.51 19.21 21.96
CA ARG A 745 -30.21 18.40 22.95
C ARG A 745 -31.02 17.30 22.27
N PRO A 746 -30.85 16.02 22.63
CA PRO A 746 -31.61 14.92 22.04
C PRO A 746 -33.13 15.13 22.17
N GLY A 747 -33.84 14.98 21.04
CA GLY A 747 -35.29 15.24 20.95
C GLY A 747 -35.67 16.64 20.46
N ASP A 748 -34.74 17.61 20.49
CA ASP A 748 -34.93 18.89 19.80
C ASP A 748 -34.73 18.69 18.28
N PRO A 749 -35.28 19.57 17.41
CA PRO A 749 -35.01 19.53 15.98
C PRO A 749 -33.51 19.46 15.67
N ARG A 750 -33.14 18.76 14.59
CA ARG A 750 -31.73 18.63 14.19
C ARG A 750 -31.09 20.01 14.03
N PRO A 751 -29.79 20.15 14.35
CA PRO A 751 -29.07 21.41 14.20
C PRO A 751 -29.23 22.00 12.80
N ASP A 752 -29.46 23.31 12.76
CA ASP A 752 -29.57 24.12 11.54
C ASP A 752 -28.49 25.22 11.58
N ASP A 753 -27.25 24.79 11.89
CA ASP A 753 -26.06 25.64 11.89
C ASP A 753 -25.74 26.10 10.46
N LYS A 754 -25.37 27.38 10.29
CA LYS A 754 -25.31 28.03 8.97
C LYS A 754 -24.04 28.84 8.78
N LEU A 755 -23.68 28.99 7.51
CA LEU A 755 -22.76 30.03 7.04
C LEU A 755 -23.59 31.11 6.34
N LEU A 756 -23.64 32.30 6.94
CA LEU A 756 -24.28 33.50 6.40
C LEU A 756 -23.25 34.32 5.62
N ILE A 757 -23.68 35.02 4.56
CA ILE A 757 -22.82 35.87 3.69
C ILE A 757 -23.49 37.20 3.43
#